data_AF-A0A2E6NRW6-F1
#
_entry.id   AF-A0A2E6NRW6-F1
#
_cell.length_a   1.000
_cell.length_b   1.000
_cell.length_c   1.000
_cell.angle_alpha   90.00
_cell.angle_beta   90.00
_cell.angle_gamma   90.00
#
_symmetry.space_group_name_H-M   'P 1'
#
loop_
_entity.id
_entity.type
_entity.pdbx_description
1 polymer ?
#
loop_
_entity_poly.entity_id
_entity_poly.type
_entity_poly.pdbx_seq_one_letter_code
_entity_poly.pdbx_strand_id
1 'polypeptide(L)'
;MRRLTALPAGREGAGLRQGVQRSALEHGLVPGKIPVGIESAGHRQYREGSRHGRQTPARSKNHGASSASAQGEGNPPGKKKPRRRRQEREMTGRWRTAPCLALLVLFLAGVLSTPQAQGFDTLGMSWRTGRINYRINPNFPDESRTGTRAQQLELLTCSADCWREQSAADLRFVYLGTTTAGGLDEDDNINAVSWANQDGGDALAITLVSGIGSRIESFDMVLFARSLGTANNWNGPQDPPSGTMDLRGIATHEFGHALGLDHSDVRTATMYAAALNRGQHLRTLHADDIAGAEFLYETRGGANPATRIIEVEPDSGPSAGRNEVLIRGRNFTWDQDSTLYIGGRRLSASAWTIEDCCLIRVHRMISGSAGPADIRITGELGEDVLEDGYRYLSPAPRLASIEPGEGPVTGGIQVTVIGENFTSGAELRIGGVRVEDAARIDSGMIRGTLPRRRGGGTFDVTVTQDGAEARLQDAFTYHSKILRIAESEGPAGGSRIPVDVLCTSDSALSGVSFALSYDNSELTVDGISNEELLTSEASFAAANIDNDSGIATYGIVMSFTDASPSIPAGEETVIARLLVSLSQSLDDGDRVELNLAGGIGSPPVNLEFTTIGDGRVVEPLALGGTVIARPAPLFLRGDTDQSGTIQLTDAVFLLDYLFRGGRVPSCEDAADANDDGSIDISDGILILRFLFSGGNRPRAPFPRAGRDLTEDNLGC
;
A
#
# COMPACT_ATOMS: atom_id res chain seq x y z
N MET A 1 48.67 -51.35 32.98
CA MET A 1 48.02 -52.56 33.54
C MET A 1 46.59 -52.66 32.98
N ARG A 2 46.25 -53.84 32.44
CA ARG A 2 44.91 -54.45 32.22
C ARG A 2 43.77 -53.72 31.48
N ARG A 3 43.34 -54.39 30.39
CA ARG A 3 42.00 -54.41 29.75
C ARG A 3 40.85 -54.58 30.74
N LEU A 4 39.62 -54.24 30.31
CA LEU A 4 38.36 -55.03 30.40
C LEU A 4 37.26 -54.30 29.61
N THR A 5 36.88 -54.78 28.41
CA THR A 5 35.72 -55.65 28.06
C THR A 5 34.36 -54.95 27.99
N ALA A 6 33.79 -54.95 26.78
CA ALA A 6 32.37 -54.83 26.47
C ALA A 6 31.78 -56.21 26.10
N LEU A 7 30.46 -56.35 26.29
CA LEU A 7 29.44 -57.30 25.75
C LEU A 7 28.42 -57.64 26.87
N PRO A 8 27.14 -58.06 26.59
CA PRO A 8 26.74 -58.83 25.39
C PRO A 8 25.33 -58.60 24.78
N ALA A 9 25.13 -59.32 23.66
CA ALA A 9 23.91 -59.98 23.12
C ALA A 9 22.77 -59.08 22.59
N GLY A 10 22.22 -59.27 21.38
CA GLY A 10 21.76 -60.49 20.68
C GLY A 10 20.21 -60.41 20.62
N ARG A 11 19.44 -60.80 19.59
CA ARG A 11 19.55 -61.77 18.50
C ARG A 11 18.26 -61.65 17.62
N GLU A 12 18.36 -62.01 16.34
CA GLU A 12 17.39 -62.75 15.45
C GLU A 12 15.90 -62.29 15.35
N GLY A 13 15.19 -62.32 14.22
CA GLY A 13 15.42 -62.79 12.84
C GLY A 13 14.08 -62.86 12.05
N ALA A 14 14.18 -62.99 10.71
CA ALA A 14 13.18 -63.42 9.70
C ALA A 14 11.84 -62.61 9.56
N GLY A 15 11.27 -62.30 8.40
CA GLY A 15 11.46 -62.65 6.98
C GLY A 15 10.08 -62.67 6.29
N LEU A 16 9.91 -62.10 5.08
CA LEU A 16 9.05 -62.59 3.98
C LEU A 16 8.99 -61.62 2.79
N ARG A 17 8.85 -62.21 1.60
CA ARG A 17 9.00 -61.67 0.23
C ARG A 17 7.68 -61.13 -0.35
N GLN A 18 7.74 -60.16 -1.28
CA GLN A 18 7.51 -60.30 -2.74
C GLN A 18 7.18 -58.94 -3.39
N GLY A 19 7.68 -58.71 -4.62
CA GLY A 19 7.19 -57.67 -5.52
C GLY A 19 8.27 -57.08 -6.45
N VAL A 20 8.38 -57.62 -7.66
CA VAL A 20 9.34 -57.26 -8.72
C VAL A 20 8.84 -56.03 -9.51
N GLN A 21 9.72 -55.08 -9.86
CA GLN A 21 9.89 -54.58 -11.25
C GLN A 21 11.11 -53.64 -11.42
N ARG A 22 11.63 -53.67 -12.65
CA ARG A 22 12.96 -53.25 -13.13
C ARG A 22 13.08 -51.73 -13.35
N SER A 23 14.30 -51.19 -13.17
CA SER A 23 15.17 -50.69 -14.27
C SER A 23 16.12 -49.61 -13.74
N ALA A 24 17.43 -49.82 -13.92
CA ALA A 24 18.49 -48.88 -13.60
C ALA A 24 18.87 -48.06 -14.85
N LEU A 25 19.22 -46.78 -14.64
CA LEU A 25 19.98 -45.96 -15.59
C LEU A 25 20.99 -45.12 -14.78
N GLU A 26 22.26 -45.52 -14.89
CA GLU A 26 23.44 -44.71 -14.58
C GLU A 26 23.91 -44.00 -15.86
N HIS A 27 24.40 -42.76 -15.76
CA HIS A 27 25.44 -42.22 -16.66
C HIS A 27 26.18 -41.06 -15.98
N GLY A 28 27.49 -41.25 -15.72
CA GLY A 28 28.51 -40.20 -15.81
C GLY A 28 28.98 -40.06 -17.27
N LEU A 29 29.88 -39.18 -17.74
CA LEU A 29 30.84 -38.22 -17.18
C LEU A 29 31.47 -37.45 -18.40
N VAL A 30 31.76 -36.13 -18.27
CA VAL A 30 33.00 -35.40 -18.74
C VAL A 30 32.95 -34.82 -20.21
N PRO A 31 33.86 -33.91 -20.68
CA PRO A 31 33.79 -32.44 -20.72
C PRO A 31 34.25 -31.81 -22.09
N GLY A 32 34.43 -30.49 -22.23
CA GLY A 32 35.15 -29.93 -23.40
C GLY A 32 35.35 -28.41 -23.44
N LYS A 33 36.59 -27.97 -23.68
CA LYS A 33 37.10 -26.57 -23.77
C LYS A 33 37.17 -26.06 -25.23
N ILE A 34 36.91 -24.74 -25.39
CA ILE A 34 37.50 -23.67 -26.26
C ILE A 34 37.82 -23.96 -27.76
N PRO A 35 37.46 -23.05 -28.68
CA PRO A 35 38.49 -22.21 -29.36
C PRO A 35 38.11 -20.72 -29.61
N VAL A 36 39.11 -19.94 -30.02
CA VAL A 36 39.15 -18.48 -30.28
C VAL A 36 39.22 -18.18 -31.80
N GLY A 37 38.67 -17.02 -32.22
CA GLY A 37 39.02 -16.24 -33.44
C GLY A 37 37.91 -16.17 -34.51
N ILE A 38 37.67 -15.13 -35.33
CA ILE A 38 38.36 -13.87 -35.75
C ILE A 38 37.34 -13.02 -36.59
N GLU A 39 37.46 -11.66 -36.58
CA GLU A 39 37.01 -10.62 -37.58
C GLU A 39 35.51 -10.45 -37.97
N SER A 40 34.94 -9.30 -38.39
CA SER A 40 35.35 -7.89 -38.55
C SER A 40 34.12 -7.00 -38.93
N ALA A 41 34.29 -5.66 -38.79
CA ALA A 41 33.67 -4.54 -39.53
C ALA A 41 32.23 -4.03 -39.21
N GLY A 42 32.12 -2.70 -38.96
CA GLY A 42 30.83 -1.98 -38.93
C GLY A 42 30.79 -0.54 -38.35
N HIS A 43 31.58 0.39 -38.89
CA HIS A 43 31.47 1.87 -38.97
C HIS A 43 30.63 2.80 -38.03
N ARG A 44 31.34 3.86 -37.57
CA ARG A 44 31.08 5.34 -37.53
C ARG A 44 29.90 5.91 -36.70
N GLN A 45 30.15 6.69 -35.65
CA GLN A 45 30.56 8.13 -35.54
C GLN A 45 29.47 9.15 -35.91
N TYR A 46 29.10 10.00 -34.94
CA TYR A 46 28.94 11.48 -34.96
C TYR A 46 28.23 11.90 -33.64
N ARG A 47 28.44 13.04 -32.97
CA ARG A 47 29.57 13.93 -32.65
C ARG A 47 29.04 14.90 -31.55
N GLU A 48 29.97 15.45 -30.78
CA GLU A 48 29.84 16.35 -29.63
C GLU A 48 29.04 17.65 -29.82
N GLY A 49 28.57 18.20 -28.68
CA GLY A 49 29.03 19.52 -28.23
C GLY A 49 27.94 20.51 -27.79
N SER A 50 27.97 20.96 -26.52
CA SER A 50 28.39 22.33 -26.16
C SER A 50 28.14 22.67 -24.68
N ARG A 51 28.95 23.61 -24.18
CA ARG A 51 29.11 24.08 -22.79
C ARG A 51 28.30 25.35 -22.47
N HIS A 52 28.14 25.55 -21.15
CA HIS A 52 28.08 26.81 -20.37
C HIS A 52 26.76 27.58 -20.23
N GLY A 53 26.45 27.91 -18.96
CA GLY A 53 25.45 28.92 -18.58
C GLY A 53 25.11 28.91 -17.09
N ARG A 54 25.81 29.72 -16.31
CA ARG A 54 25.64 29.99 -14.87
C ARG A 54 24.40 30.88 -14.66
N GLN A 55 23.55 30.66 -13.65
CA GLN A 55 22.83 31.74 -12.94
C GLN A 55 22.10 31.27 -11.66
N THR A 56 22.40 31.98 -10.58
CA THR A 56 21.72 32.04 -9.27
C THR A 56 20.34 32.70 -9.37
N PRO A 57 19.39 32.46 -8.44
CA PRO A 57 18.30 33.39 -8.21
C PRO A 57 18.52 34.22 -6.93
N ALA A 58 18.26 35.52 -7.07
CA ALA A 58 18.15 36.48 -5.98
C ALA A 58 16.68 36.62 -5.53
N ARG A 59 16.51 36.61 -4.21
CA ARG A 59 15.63 37.41 -3.35
C ARG A 59 14.61 38.34 -4.05
N SER A 60 13.33 38.18 -3.68
CA SER A 60 12.31 39.23 -3.75
C SER A 60 11.51 39.26 -2.44
N LYS A 61 11.59 40.39 -1.74
CA LYS A 61 10.62 40.84 -0.74
C LYS A 61 9.54 41.62 -1.49
N ASN A 62 8.27 41.47 -1.14
CA ASN A 62 7.40 42.63 -0.97
C ASN A 62 6.14 42.37 -0.15
N HIS A 63 5.80 43.40 0.62
CA HIS A 63 4.68 43.59 1.53
C HIS A 63 3.32 43.62 0.82
N GLY A 64 2.26 43.35 1.59
CA GLY A 64 0.89 43.72 1.23
C GLY A 64 -0.11 43.34 2.30
N ALA A 65 -0.32 44.23 3.27
CA ALA A 65 -1.34 44.12 4.30
C ALA A 65 -2.76 44.31 3.71
N SER A 66 -3.75 43.59 4.24
CA SER A 66 -5.07 44.18 4.48
C SER A 66 -5.76 43.44 5.63
N SER A 67 -6.19 44.22 6.62
CA SER A 67 -6.96 43.82 7.78
C SER A 67 -8.15 44.76 7.87
N ALA A 68 -9.36 44.21 7.99
CA ALA A 68 -10.46 44.68 8.83
C ALA A 68 -11.82 44.23 8.27
N SER A 69 -12.58 43.47 9.04
CA SER A 69 -13.90 43.90 9.50
C SER A 69 -14.43 42.93 10.55
N ALA A 70 -14.97 43.51 11.61
CA ALA A 70 -15.51 42.87 12.79
C ALA A 70 -17.04 43.00 12.77
N GLN A 71 -17.73 41.93 13.19
CA GLN A 71 -19.09 41.91 13.75
C GLN A 71 -19.11 40.66 14.67
N GLY A 72 -19.50 40.63 15.93
CA GLY A 72 -20.32 41.54 16.74
C GLY A 72 -21.60 40.82 17.17
N GLU A 73 -21.77 40.59 18.49
CA GLU A 73 -22.99 40.17 19.21
C GLU A 73 -23.30 38.65 19.26
N GLY A 74 -23.76 38.03 20.36
CA GLY A 74 -24.18 38.48 21.68
C GLY A 74 -24.48 37.30 22.63
N ASN A 75 -24.42 37.55 23.94
CA ASN A 75 -24.91 36.72 25.06
C ASN A 75 -26.16 37.45 25.63
N PRO A 76 -27.17 36.91 26.39
CA PRO A 76 -27.08 36.00 27.57
C PRO A 76 -28.41 35.17 27.79
N PRO A 77 -29.01 34.87 29.00
CA PRO A 77 -28.54 34.63 30.40
C PRO A 77 -29.14 33.37 31.15
N GLY A 78 -28.44 32.84 32.17
CA GLY A 78 -28.91 32.76 33.58
C GLY A 78 -29.78 31.62 34.19
N LYS A 79 -29.29 31.10 35.35
CA LYS A 79 -29.96 30.50 36.57
C LYS A 79 -30.13 28.95 36.58
N LYS A 80 -29.92 28.14 37.65
CA LYS A 80 -29.99 28.27 39.14
C LYS A 80 -29.07 27.24 39.87
N LYS A 81 -28.66 27.56 41.11
CA LYS A 81 -28.14 26.61 42.16
C LYS A 81 -29.31 25.94 42.94
N PRO A 82 -29.08 24.88 43.75
CA PRO A 82 -28.80 25.09 45.18
C PRO A 82 -27.74 24.17 45.83
N ARG A 83 -27.28 24.59 47.02
CA ARG A 83 -26.31 23.99 47.95
C ARG A 83 -26.91 22.82 48.76
N ARG A 84 -26.05 21.90 49.24
CA ARG A 84 -26.03 21.45 50.66
C ARG A 84 -24.64 20.91 51.09
N ARG A 85 -24.30 21.20 52.35
CA ARG A 85 -23.04 20.94 53.10
C ARG A 85 -23.03 19.56 53.79
N ARG A 86 -21.83 19.01 53.99
CA ARG A 86 -21.32 18.34 55.22
C ARG A 86 -19.80 18.12 55.01
N GLN A 87 -18.84 18.77 55.69
CA GLN A 87 -18.36 18.57 57.09
C GLN A 87 -18.25 17.06 57.43
N GLU A 88 -17.15 16.49 57.90
CA GLU A 88 -15.95 17.00 58.58
C GLU A 88 -15.02 15.79 58.91
N ARG A 89 -13.77 16.06 59.31
CA ARG A 89 -12.85 15.26 60.16
C ARG A 89 -11.56 14.73 59.51
N GLU A 90 -10.57 15.61 59.49
CA GLU A 90 -9.23 15.27 59.99
C GLU A 90 -9.22 15.46 61.52
N MET A 91 -8.59 14.55 62.26
CA MET A 91 -8.20 14.77 63.66
C MET A 91 -6.75 14.39 63.88
N THR A 92 -6.03 15.41 64.31
CA THR A 92 -4.68 15.51 64.86
C THR A 92 -4.55 14.97 66.28
N GLY A 93 -3.31 14.65 66.68
CA GLY A 93 -2.79 14.83 68.06
C GLY A 93 -1.88 13.70 68.54
N ARG A 94 -0.83 13.88 69.33
CA ARG A 94 -0.20 15.08 69.95
C ARG A 94 1.19 14.63 70.49
N TRP A 95 2.35 15.26 70.21
CA TRP A 95 3.02 16.44 70.82
C TRP A 95 4.06 16.18 71.94
N ARG A 96 5.13 17.04 71.90
CA ARG A 96 6.06 17.54 72.96
C ARG A 96 7.42 16.81 73.10
N THR A 97 8.61 17.43 73.23
CA THR A 97 9.11 18.83 73.36
C THR A 97 10.65 18.85 73.14
N ALA A 98 11.19 20.02 72.76
CA ALA A 98 12.57 20.43 72.36
C ALA A 98 13.68 20.41 73.46
N PRO A 99 14.87 21.06 73.32
CA PRO A 99 15.88 21.20 72.21
C PRO A 99 17.34 20.93 72.69
N CYS A 100 18.35 20.93 71.79
CA CYS A 100 19.70 21.42 72.14
C CYS A 100 20.53 21.82 70.90
N LEU A 101 21.13 23.01 70.98
CA LEU A 101 22.12 23.61 70.08
C LEU A 101 23.42 22.80 70.05
N ALA A 102 24.02 22.62 68.86
CA ALA A 102 25.47 22.69 68.69
C ALA A 102 25.82 22.89 67.20
N LEU A 103 26.32 24.08 66.88
CA LEU A 103 27.16 24.34 65.71
C LEU A 103 28.39 23.43 65.79
N LEU A 104 28.59 22.55 64.81
CA LEU A 104 29.89 21.95 64.55
C LEU A 104 30.29 22.19 63.10
N VAL A 105 31.37 22.95 62.96
CA VAL A 105 32.16 23.13 61.74
C VAL A 105 32.66 21.76 61.30
N LEU A 106 32.28 21.30 60.10
CA LEU A 106 32.91 20.16 59.42
C LEU A 106 33.73 20.69 58.26
N PHE A 107 34.99 20.99 58.57
CA PHE A 107 36.09 21.03 57.60
C PHE A 107 36.78 19.66 57.61
N LEU A 108 37.19 19.20 56.43
CA LEU A 108 37.95 17.97 56.14
C LEU A 108 37.27 16.63 56.42
N ALA A 109 36.67 16.06 55.37
CA ALA A 109 37.36 15.06 54.55
C ALA A 109 36.35 14.59 53.49
N GLY A 110 36.48 15.12 52.27
CA GLY A 110 35.96 14.42 51.11
C GLY A 110 36.76 13.12 51.02
N VAL A 111 36.23 12.05 51.60
CA VAL A 111 36.64 10.70 51.24
C VAL A 111 36.16 10.53 49.82
N LEU A 112 37.02 10.88 48.87
CA LEU A 112 37.07 10.19 47.59
C LEU A 112 37.08 8.72 47.97
N SER A 113 35.92 8.08 47.81
CA SER A 113 35.84 6.64 47.89
C SER A 113 36.52 6.18 46.62
N THR A 114 37.85 6.04 46.67
CA THR A 114 38.55 5.18 45.73
C THR A 114 37.88 3.82 45.86
N PRO A 115 37.29 3.24 44.80
CA PRO A 115 36.83 1.87 44.89
C PRO A 115 38.01 1.04 45.39
N GLN A 116 37.81 0.43 46.55
CA GLN A 116 38.81 -0.39 47.20
C GLN A 116 39.09 -1.57 46.25
N ALA A 117 40.38 -1.80 45.95
CA ALA A 117 40.86 -2.77 44.97
C ALA A 117 40.02 -4.05 44.94
N GLN A 118 39.24 -4.21 43.86
CA GLN A 118 38.62 -5.47 43.47
C GLN A 118 39.74 -6.36 42.87
N GLY A 119 39.56 -7.68 42.85
CA GLY A 119 40.63 -8.66 42.59
C GLY A 119 41.15 -8.72 41.14
N PHE A 120 41.41 -7.57 40.52
CA PHE A 120 42.05 -7.46 39.23
C PHE A 120 43.58 -7.46 39.38
N ASP A 121 44.25 -8.20 38.53
CA ASP A 121 45.71 -8.18 38.40
C ASP A 121 46.13 -7.48 37.09
N THR A 122 47.36 -6.98 37.06
CA THR A 122 47.93 -6.33 35.87
C THR A 122 49.24 -7.00 35.51
N LEU A 123 49.61 -6.97 34.22
CA LEU A 123 50.90 -7.45 33.74
C LEU A 123 52.07 -6.55 34.18
N GLY A 124 51.79 -5.47 34.92
CA GLY A 124 52.78 -4.46 35.30
C GLY A 124 53.23 -3.55 34.14
N MET A 125 52.55 -3.61 33.00
CA MET A 125 52.83 -2.81 31.81
C MET A 125 51.59 -2.09 31.30
N SER A 126 51.75 -0.91 30.70
CA SER A 126 50.67 -0.20 30.01
C SER A 126 51.18 0.61 28.81
N TRP A 127 50.27 1.05 27.94
CA TRP A 127 50.60 1.97 26.85
C TRP A 127 50.82 3.40 27.37
N ARG A 128 51.76 4.14 26.77
CA ARG A 128 52.01 5.55 27.14
C ARG A 128 50.83 6.48 26.88
N THR A 129 50.05 6.14 25.86
CA THR A 129 48.82 6.83 25.50
C THR A 129 47.76 5.76 25.35
N GLY A 130 46.52 6.06 25.66
CA GLY A 130 45.45 5.10 25.43
C GLY A 130 45.11 4.87 23.96
N ARG A 131 45.82 5.50 23.01
CA ARG A 131 45.61 5.26 21.58
C ARG A 131 46.43 4.07 21.12
N ILE A 132 45.77 2.95 20.86
CA ILE A 132 46.40 1.69 20.49
C ILE A 132 46.00 1.35 19.06
N ASN A 133 46.93 1.52 18.11
CA ASN A 133 46.66 1.21 16.71
C ASN A 133 46.84 -0.30 16.48
N TYR A 134 45.97 -0.91 15.68
CA TYR A 134 46.08 -2.33 15.33
C TYR A 134 45.58 -2.62 13.91
N ARG A 135 45.96 -3.78 13.37
CA ARG A 135 45.49 -4.31 12.09
C ARG A 135 44.97 -5.73 12.27
N ILE A 136 44.14 -6.17 11.32
CA ILE A 136 43.54 -7.51 11.36
C ILE A 136 44.00 -8.30 10.12
N ASN A 137 44.47 -9.53 10.32
CA ASN A 137 44.78 -10.46 9.24
C ASN A 137 43.56 -11.33 8.91
N PRO A 138 42.87 -11.10 7.78
CA PRO A 138 41.57 -11.71 7.49
C PRO A 138 41.64 -13.16 6.98
N ASN A 139 42.69 -13.92 7.32
CA ASN A 139 42.87 -15.31 6.85
C ASN A 139 42.15 -16.30 7.78
N PHE A 140 40.82 -16.29 7.72
CA PHE A 140 39.98 -17.11 8.60
C PHE A 140 39.93 -18.58 8.17
N PRO A 141 39.94 -19.53 9.13
CA PRO A 141 39.94 -20.96 8.82
C PRO A 141 38.58 -21.52 8.34
N ASP A 142 37.44 -20.88 8.66
CA ASP A 142 36.09 -21.35 8.26
C ASP A 142 35.00 -20.24 8.36
N GLU A 143 34.70 -19.56 7.24
CA GLU A 143 33.67 -18.50 7.17
C GLU A 143 32.25 -18.99 7.44
N SER A 144 31.97 -20.29 7.26
CA SER A 144 30.62 -20.84 7.50
C SER A 144 30.21 -20.86 8.96
N ARG A 145 31.19 -20.77 9.87
CA ARG A 145 30.98 -20.78 11.32
C ARG A 145 31.32 -19.45 11.98
N THR A 146 32.38 -18.81 11.50
CA THR A 146 32.88 -17.55 12.06
C THR A 146 32.20 -16.30 11.46
N GLY A 147 31.43 -16.46 10.39
CA GLY A 147 30.77 -15.38 9.67
C GLY A 147 31.60 -14.88 8.48
N THR A 148 31.03 -13.96 7.71
CA THR A 148 31.73 -13.27 6.62
C THR A 148 32.86 -12.40 7.16
N ARG A 149 33.85 -12.09 6.31
CA ARG A 149 34.92 -11.13 6.64
C ARG A 149 34.43 -9.81 7.24
N ALA A 150 33.30 -9.29 6.74
CA ALA A 150 32.72 -8.06 7.26
C ALA A 150 32.21 -8.23 8.71
N GLN A 151 31.48 -9.32 8.98
CA GLN A 151 30.95 -9.64 10.31
C GLN A 151 32.05 -9.89 11.34
N GLN A 152 33.17 -10.49 10.94
CA GLN A 152 34.30 -10.74 11.84
C GLN A 152 35.10 -9.48 12.12
N LEU A 153 35.30 -8.63 11.11
CA LEU A 153 35.91 -7.31 11.33
C LEU A 153 35.06 -6.50 12.31
N GLU A 154 33.74 -6.51 12.10
CA GLU A 154 32.78 -5.87 12.99
C GLU A 154 32.88 -6.40 14.43
N LEU A 155 32.87 -7.73 14.59
CA LEU A 155 33.06 -8.40 15.88
C LEU A 155 34.33 -7.94 16.61
N LEU A 156 35.47 -7.95 15.92
CA LEU A 156 36.74 -7.59 16.53
C LEU A 156 36.80 -6.11 16.88
N THR A 157 36.28 -5.26 16.00
CA THR A 157 36.21 -3.83 16.29
C THR A 157 35.27 -3.55 17.46
N CYS A 158 34.16 -4.28 17.59
CA CYS A 158 33.26 -4.15 18.73
C CYS A 158 33.93 -4.65 20.02
N SER A 159 34.56 -5.83 19.99
CA SER A 159 35.28 -6.41 21.14
C SER A 159 36.34 -5.45 21.69
N ALA A 160 37.09 -4.79 20.79
CA ALA A 160 38.06 -3.77 21.14
C ALA A 160 37.40 -2.49 21.67
N ASP A 161 36.29 -2.07 21.05
CA ASP A 161 35.55 -0.88 21.46
C ASP A 161 34.85 -1.04 22.81
N CYS A 162 34.48 -2.26 23.24
CA CYS A 162 33.86 -2.47 24.57
C CYS A 162 34.71 -1.90 25.70
N TRP A 163 36.04 -2.09 25.65
CA TRP A 163 37.00 -1.52 26.60
C TRP A 163 36.93 0.00 26.71
N ARG A 164 36.66 0.69 25.60
CA ARG A 164 36.48 2.15 25.59
C ARG A 164 35.07 2.53 25.99
N GLU A 165 34.06 1.86 25.46
CA GLU A 165 32.69 2.35 25.58
C GLU A 165 32.14 2.09 26.99
N GLN A 166 32.43 0.94 27.61
CA GLN A 166 31.88 0.50 28.89
C GLN A 166 32.68 0.98 30.12
N SER A 167 33.86 1.58 29.92
CA SER A 167 34.69 2.15 31.00
C SER A 167 34.88 3.67 30.84
N ALA A 168 35.28 4.36 31.90
CA ALA A 168 35.70 5.76 31.81
C ALA A 168 37.15 5.92 31.32
N ALA A 169 37.91 4.84 31.15
CA ALA A 169 39.32 4.87 30.77
C ALA A 169 39.53 5.63 29.44
N ASP A 170 40.55 6.50 29.40
CA ASP A 170 40.97 7.24 28.21
C ASP A 170 41.79 6.36 27.29
N LEU A 171 41.13 5.33 26.76
CA LEU A 171 41.70 4.38 25.84
C LEU A 171 40.85 4.23 24.58
N ARG A 172 41.51 3.84 23.50
CA ARG A 172 40.91 3.56 22.21
C ARG A 172 41.81 2.69 21.36
N PHE A 173 41.32 1.50 21.05
CA PHE A 173 41.81 0.75 19.91
C PHE A 173 41.43 1.45 18.60
N VAL A 174 42.38 1.58 17.69
CA VAL A 174 42.20 2.20 16.37
C VAL A 174 42.53 1.18 15.30
N TYR A 175 41.49 0.66 14.66
CA TYR A 175 41.63 -0.23 13.53
C TYR A 175 42.18 0.52 12.31
N LEU A 176 43.34 0.10 11.81
CA LEU A 176 44.03 0.71 10.66
C LEU A 176 43.83 -0.04 9.33
N GLY A 177 42.91 -1.00 9.28
CA GLY A 177 42.69 -1.84 8.11
C GLY A 177 43.36 -3.21 8.22
N THR A 178 43.36 -3.96 7.10
CA THR A 178 43.88 -5.32 7.09
C THR A 178 45.40 -5.40 6.91
N THR A 179 45.99 -6.50 7.36
CA THR A 179 47.41 -6.83 7.19
C THR A 179 47.59 -8.28 6.74
N THR A 180 48.79 -8.63 6.30
CA THR A 180 49.22 -10.03 6.09
C THR A 180 50.06 -10.55 7.26
N ALA A 181 50.48 -9.67 8.18
CA ALA A 181 51.16 -10.03 9.43
C ALA A 181 50.31 -10.99 10.25
N GLY A 182 50.91 -11.96 10.92
CA GLY A 182 50.18 -12.91 11.77
C GLY A 182 51.12 -13.85 12.50
N GLY A 183 50.56 -14.59 13.46
CA GLY A 183 51.38 -15.25 14.47
C GLY A 183 51.71 -14.31 15.62
N LEU A 184 52.71 -14.68 16.42
CA LEU A 184 53.24 -13.89 17.52
C LEU A 184 54.64 -13.41 17.08
N ASP A 185 54.76 -12.20 16.54
CA ASP A 185 55.99 -11.65 15.95
C ASP A 185 56.22 -10.20 16.42
N GLU A 186 56.84 -10.07 17.59
CA GLU A 186 57.09 -8.78 18.23
C GLU A 186 58.02 -7.82 17.46
N ASP A 187 58.70 -8.30 16.41
CA ASP A 187 59.71 -7.56 15.64
C ASP A 187 59.17 -6.88 14.37
N ASP A 188 57.91 -7.14 13.98
CA ASP A 188 57.36 -6.65 12.71
C ASP A 188 56.80 -5.21 12.76
N ASN A 189 56.74 -4.62 13.96
CA ASN A 189 56.16 -3.29 14.28
C ASN A 189 54.68 -3.14 13.89
N ILE A 190 53.95 -4.24 13.78
CA ILE A 190 52.52 -4.26 13.46
C ILE A 190 51.80 -4.94 14.61
N ASN A 191 50.97 -4.18 15.32
CA ASN A 191 50.05 -4.83 16.25
C ASN A 191 48.99 -5.61 15.46
N ALA A 192 49.11 -6.94 15.39
CA ALA A 192 48.27 -7.77 14.53
C ALA A 192 47.30 -8.64 15.35
N VAL A 193 46.04 -8.66 14.92
CA VAL A 193 45.09 -9.71 15.31
C VAL A 193 44.99 -10.71 14.15
N SER A 194 45.31 -11.97 14.43
CA SER A 194 45.45 -13.00 13.42
C SER A 194 44.88 -14.35 13.87
N TRP A 195 44.83 -15.31 12.94
CA TRP A 195 44.33 -16.65 13.19
C TRP A 195 45.43 -17.67 12.94
N ALA A 196 45.43 -18.72 13.74
CA ALA A 196 46.24 -19.90 13.48
C ALA A 196 45.33 -21.11 13.25
N ASN A 197 45.50 -21.76 12.09
CA ASN A 197 44.81 -23.00 11.74
C ASN A 197 45.44 -24.22 12.45
N GLN A 198 45.57 -24.12 13.78
CA GLN A 198 46.12 -25.14 14.64
C GLN A 198 45.28 -25.26 15.92
N ASP A 199 45.51 -26.34 16.67
CA ASP A 199 44.99 -26.50 18.02
C ASP A 199 45.94 -25.78 18.99
N GLY A 200 45.42 -24.84 19.77
CA GLY A 200 46.14 -24.07 20.78
C GLY A 200 46.48 -24.86 22.03
N GLY A 201 46.10 -26.15 22.12
CA GLY A 201 46.19 -26.90 23.36
C GLY A 201 45.14 -26.39 24.34
N ASP A 202 45.55 -26.05 25.55
CA ASP A 202 44.68 -25.46 26.58
C ASP A 202 44.37 -23.97 26.34
N ALA A 203 45.06 -23.29 25.42
CA ALA A 203 44.80 -21.90 25.06
C ALA A 203 43.73 -21.74 23.97
N LEU A 204 42.80 -20.82 24.19
CA LEU A 204 41.78 -20.42 23.20
C LEU A 204 42.34 -19.40 22.21
N ALA A 205 43.18 -18.52 22.71
CA ALA A 205 43.95 -17.51 22.01
C ALA A 205 45.18 -17.16 22.85
N ILE A 206 46.12 -16.43 22.25
CA ILE A 206 47.26 -15.84 22.96
C ILE A 206 47.41 -14.41 22.50
N THR A 207 47.54 -13.49 23.45
CA THR A 207 48.03 -12.14 23.24
C THR A 207 49.44 -12.01 23.79
N LEU A 208 50.42 -11.85 22.91
CA LEU A 208 51.78 -11.49 23.28
C LEU A 208 51.88 -9.97 23.36
N VAL A 209 52.38 -9.46 24.48
CA VAL A 209 52.64 -8.03 24.67
C VAL A 209 54.14 -7.85 24.88
N SER A 210 54.76 -6.95 24.13
CA SER A 210 56.20 -6.65 24.22
C SER A 210 56.44 -5.18 24.53
N GLY A 211 57.55 -4.89 25.21
CA GLY A 211 57.82 -3.56 25.71
C GLY A 211 59.09 -3.42 26.54
N ILE A 212 59.33 -2.20 27.03
CA ILE A 212 60.53 -1.84 27.80
C ILE A 212 60.10 -1.34 29.18
N GLY A 213 60.50 -2.06 30.24
CA GLY A 213 60.12 -1.73 31.62
C GLY A 213 58.62 -1.92 31.82
N SER A 214 57.92 -0.89 32.33
CA SER A 214 56.46 -0.90 32.51
C SER A 214 55.68 -0.41 31.29
N ARG A 215 56.32 -0.32 30.12
CA ARG A 215 55.76 0.32 28.93
C ARG A 215 55.59 -0.67 27.79
N ILE A 216 54.35 -0.84 27.34
CA ILE A 216 54.02 -1.60 26.14
C ILE A 216 54.46 -0.82 24.89
N GLU A 217 55.04 -1.53 23.92
CA GLU A 217 55.41 -1.02 22.59
C GLU A 217 54.72 -1.76 21.45
N SER A 218 54.46 -3.06 21.59
CA SER A 218 53.71 -3.86 20.60
C SER A 218 52.83 -4.93 21.26
N PHE A 219 51.82 -5.40 20.53
CA PHE A 219 51.09 -6.61 20.87
C PHE A 219 50.73 -7.42 19.62
N ASP A 220 50.76 -8.75 19.72
CA ASP A 220 50.20 -9.65 18.72
C ASP A 220 49.22 -10.61 19.34
N MET A 221 48.09 -10.77 18.67
CA MET A 221 47.01 -11.65 19.09
C MET A 221 46.81 -12.76 18.07
N VAL A 222 46.81 -14.00 18.54
CA VAL A 222 46.52 -15.19 17.74
C VAL A 222 45.30 -15.90 18.29
N LEU A 223 44.23 -15.93 17.50
CA LEU A 223 43.02 -16.71 17.77
C LEU A 223 43.21 -18.12 17.17
N PHE A 224 43.20 -19.16 18.00
CA PHE A 224 43.37 -20.53 17.52
C PHE A 224 42.08 -21.09 16.93
N ALA A 225 42.17 -21.91 15.88
CA ALA A 225 41.01 -22.57 15.30
C ALA A 225 40.37 -23.59 16.25
N ARG A 226 41.18 -24.20 17.13
CA ARG A 226 40.76 -25.20 18.12
C ARG A 226 41.50 -25.07 19.44
N SER A 227 40.92 -25.61 20.50
CA SER A 227 41.55 -25.86 21.79
C SER A 227 41.10 -27.20 22.35
N LEU A 228 42.05 -28.10 22.63
CA LEU A 228 41.80 -29.48 23.08
C LEU A 228 40.76 -30.21 22.20
N GLY A 229 40.82 -29.99 20.88
CA GLY A 229 39.90 -30.55 19.88
C GLY A 229 38.55 -29.82 19.74
N THR A 230 38.23 -28.87 20.63
CA THR A 230 37.01 -28.04 20.59
C THR A 230 37.20 -26.88 19.62
N ALA A 231 36.21 -26.54 18.81
CA ALA A 231 36.35 -25.48 17.80
C ALA A 231 36.11 -24.08 18.39
N ASN A 232 36.99 -23.11 18.11
CA ASN A 232 36.85 -21.73 18.60
C ASN A 232 36.30 -20.83 17.48
N ASN A 233 35.08 -21.12 17.04
CA ASN A 233 34.52 -20.50 15.85
C ASN A 233 33.04 -20.14 15.94
N TRP A 234 32.45 -20.11 17.14
CA TRP A 234 31.06 -19.68 17.29
C TRP A 234 30.96 -18.16 17.36
N ASN A 235 30.07 -17.59 16.53
CA ASN A 235 29.79 -16.16 16.46
C ASN A 235 28.27 -15.83 16.51
N GLY A 236 27.46 -16.79 16.94
CA GLY A 236 26.00 -16.64 16.92
C GLY A 236 25.42 -15.84 18.09
N PRO A 237 24.15 -15.40 17.99
CA PRO A 237 23.43 -14.68 19.04
C PRO A 237 23.23 -15.48 20.33
N GLN A 238 23.12 -16.80 20.20
CA GLN A 238 22.77 -17.71 21.28
C GLN A 238 24.01 -18.35 21.90
N ASP A 239 23.79 -19.13 22.96
CA ASP A 239 24.82 -19.94 23.58
C ASP A 239 25.56 -20.76 22.52
N PRO A 240 26.90 -20.84 22.60
CA PRO A 240 27.66 -21.70 21.71
C PRO A 240 27.10 -23.13 21.76
N PRO A 241 26.84 -23.80 20.61
CA PRO A 241 26.51 -25.21 20.59
C PRO A 241 27.59 -26.05 21.28
N SER A 242 27.21 -27.25 21.73
CA SER A 242 28.17 -28.21 22.30
C SER A 242 29.35 -28.44 21.34
N GLY A 243 30.57 -28.36 21.85
CA GLY A 243 31.80 -28.55 21.06
C GLY A 243 32.30 -27.29 20.34
N THR A 244 31.77 -26.12 20.67
CA THR A 244 32.26 -24.82 20.16
C THR A 244 32.49 -23.81 21.29
N MET A 245 33.39 -22.85 21.05
CA MET A 245 33.71 -21.73 21.94
C MET A 245 33.36 -20.40 21.29
N ASP A 246 32.99 -19.44 22.13
CA ASP A 246 32.52 -18.11 21.74
C ASP A 246 33.66 -17.18 21.32
N LEU A 247 33.72 -16.88 20.02
CA LEU A 247 34.78 -16.07 19.44
C LEU A 247 34.71 -14.60 19.89
N ARG A 248 33.51 -14.05 20.11
CA ARG A 248 33.30 -12.66 20.57
C ARG A 248 33.91 -12.45 21.95
N GLY A 249 33.55 -13.33 22.88
CA GLY A 249 34.03 -13.28 24.25
C GLY A 249 35.53 -13.48 24.34
N ILE A 250 36.07 -14.47 23.60
CA ILE A 250 37.52 -14.69 23.53
C ILE A 250 38.22 -13.42 23.03
N ALA A 251 37.78 -12.83 21.91
CA ALA A 251 38.40 -11.62 21.39
C ALA A 251 38.35 -10.46 22.40
N THR A 252 37.23 -10.28 23.09
CA THR A 252 37.06 -9.21 24.10
C THR A 252 38.04 -9.40 25.27
N HIS A 253 38.21 -10.64 25.74
CA HIS A 253 39.21 -11.01 26.75
C HIS A 253 40.63 -10.70 26.30
N GLU A 254 41.02 -11.13 25.10
CA GLU A 254 42.36 -10.92 24.56
C GLU A 254 42.71 -9.43 24.38
N PHE A 255 41.73 -8.60 24.03
CA PHE A 255 41.94 -7.15 24.01
C PHE A 255 42.24 -6.57 25.40
N GLY A 256 41.79 -7.20 26.48
CA GLY A 256 42.18 -6.82 27.84
C GLY A 256 43.65 -7.10 28.14
N HIS A 257 44.18 -8.24 27.68
CA HIS A 257 45.62 -8.49 27.73
C HIS A 257 46.41 -7.48 26.89
N ALA A 258 45.91 -7.10 25.71
CA ALA A 258 46.53 -6.06 24.89
C ALA A 258 46.57 -4.68 25.58
N LEU A 259 45.71 -4.44 26.58
CA LEU A 259 45.77 -3.25 27.44
C LEU A 259 46.80 -3.36 28.57
N GLY A 260 47.29 -4.56 28.91
CA GLY A 260 48.18 -4.79 30.05
C GLY A 260 47.50 -5.39 31.28
N LEU A 261 46.25 -5.86 31.16
CA LEU A 261 45.57 -6.56 32.25
C LEU A 261 46.03 -8.02 32.33
N ASP A 262 46.16 -8.52 33.55
CA ASP A 262 46.30 -9.96 33.81
C ASP A 262 44.92 -10.54 34.12
N HIS A 263 44.86 -11.85 34.37
CA HIS A 263 43.61 -12.50 34.69
C HIS A 263 43.03 -12.01 36.01
N SER A 264 41.71 -11.81 36.03
CA SER A 264 40.95 -11.49 37.23
C SER A 264 40.68 -12.75 38.07
N ASP A 265 40.68 -12.59 39.40
CA ASP A 265 40.19 -13.62 40.32
C ASP A 265 38.65 -13.73 40.35
N VAL A 266 37.95 -12.75 39.75
CA VAL A 266 36.49 -12.72 39.70
C VAL A 266 35.98 -13.62 38.59
N ARG A 267 35.32 -14.72 38.99
CA ARG A 267 34.85 -15.79 38.10
C ARG A 267 33.92 -15.33 36.95
N THR A 268 33.24 -14.20 37.11
CA THR A 268 32.33 -13.63 36.11
C THR A 268 32.95 -12.51 35.28
N ALA A 269 34.21 -12.15 35.55
CA ALA A 269 34.91 -11.10 34.82
C ALA A 269 35.27 -11.54 33.40
N THR A 270 35.29 -10.57 32.49
CA THR A 270 35.83 -10.76 31.15
C THR A 270 37.27 -11.23 31.21
N MET A 271 38.09 -10.75 32.16
CA MET A 271 39.48 -11.18 32.32
C MET A 271 39.63 -12.46 33.15
N TYR A 272 38.57 -13.21 33.46
CA TYR A 272 38.75 -14.51 34.15
C TYR A 272 39.46 -15.52 33.24
N ALA A 273 40.48 -16.22 33.77
CA ALA A 273 41.37 -17.09 33.00
C ALA A 273 40.70 -18.27 32.27
N ALA A 274 39.42 -18.58 32.58
CA ALA A 274 38.70 -19.67 31.95
C ALA A 274 37.41 -19.19 31.30
N ALA A 275 37.18 -19.58 30.04
CA ALA A 275 35.94 -19.32 29.30
C ALA A 275 34.78 -20.23 29.77
N LEU A 276 34.30 -19.98 30.99
CA LEU A 276 33.10 -20.60 31.54
C LEU A 276 31.90 -20.46 30.60
N ASN A 277 31.02 -21.45 30.61
CA ASN A 277 29.85 -21.51 29.72
C ASN A 277 30.20 -21.26 28.24
N ARG A 278 31.39 -21.73 27.82
CA ARG A 278 31.91 -21.59 26.46
C ARG A 278 32.22 -20.15 26.03
N GLY A 279 32.36 -19.21 26.97
CA GLY A 279 32.93 -17.86 26.74
C GLY A 279 31.95 -16.71 26.52
N GLN A 280 30.63 -16.96 26.50
CA GLN A 280 29.64 -15.91 26.20
C GLN A 280 29.59 -14.79 27.25
N HIS A 281 29.86 -15.09 28.51
CA HIS A 281 29.94 -14.08 29.58
C HIS A 281 31.12 -13.10 29.42
N LEU A 282 32.08 -13.40 28.54
CA LEU A 282 33.24 -12.56 28.28
C LEU A 282 32.96 -11.45 27.25
N ARG A 283 31.76 -11.39 26.65
CA ARG A 283 31.43 -10.46 25.56
C ARG A 283 31.25 -9.00 26.00
N THR A 284 31.08 -8.75 27.30
CA THR A 284 30.93 -7.42 27.89
C THR A 284 31.68 -7.35 29.21
N LEU A 285 32.19 -6.17 29.55
CA LEU A 285 33.06 -5.99 30.71
C LEU A 285 32.30 -6.14 32.04
N HIS A 286 32.94 -6.79 32.99
CA HIS A 286 32.54 -6.77 34.38
C HIS A 286 33.10 -5.53 35.09
N ALA A 287 32.52 -5.15 36.24
CA ALA A 287 32.98 -4.03 37.04
C ALA A 287 34.48 -4.11 37.42
N ASP A 288 34.99 -5.32 37.61
CA ASP A 288 36.41 -5.60 37.92
C ASP A 288 37.33 -5.30 36.71
N ASP A 289 36.89 -5.67 35.50
CA ASP A 289 37.63 -5.36 34.25
C ASP A 289 37.65 -3.85 33.99
N ILE A 290 36.51 -3.18 34.22
CA ILE A 290 36.39 -1.72 34.12
C ILE A 290 37.35 -1.04 35.10
N ALA A 291 37.38 -1.49 36.36
CA ALA A 291 38.29 -0.96 37.37
C ALA A 291 39.76 -1.15 37.00
N GLY A 292 40.12 -2.30 36.43
CA GLY A 292 41.47 -2.56 35.94
C GLY A 292 41.88 -1.62 34.80
N ALA A 293 41.00 -1.43 33.81
CA ALA A 293 41.25 -0.51 32.71
C ALA A 293 41.39 0.95 33.19
N GLU A 294 40.53 1.38 34.12
CA GLU A 294 40.58 2.73 34.72
C GLU A 294 41.76 2.92 35.68
N PHE A 295 42.35 1.83 36.18
CA PHE A 295 43.59 1.88 36.96
C PHE A 295 44.82 2.06 36.06
N LEU A 296 44.87 1.36 34.92
CA LEU A 296 46.00 1.42 33.98
C LEU A 296 46.05 2.72 33.16
N TYR A 297 44.89 3.34 32.92
CA TYR A 297 44.75 4.51 32.05
C TYR A 297 44.05 5.66 32.78
N GLU A 298 44.41 6.89 32.41
CA GLU A 298 43.70 8.08 32.94
C GLU A 298 42.21 7.99 32.63
N THR A 299 41.36 8.54 33.50
CA THR A 299 39.91 8.58 33.26
C THR A 299 39.54 9.82 32.45
N ARG A 300 38.64 9.64 31.48
CA ARG A 300 38.09 10.74 30.68
C ARG A 300 37.17 11.58 31.56
N GLY A 301 37.52 12.84 31.76
CA GLY A 301 36.70 13.77 32.55
C GLY A 301 35.27 13.88 32.00
N GLY A 302 34.27 13.59 32.84
CA GLY A 302 32.85 13.67 32.47
C GLY A 302 32.32 12.49 31.65
N ALA A 303 33.10 11.43 31.45
CA ALA A 303 32.62 10.21 30.83
C ALA A 303 31.71 9.44 31.82
N ASN A 304 30.44 9.31 31.47
CA ASN A 304 29.53 8.35 32.08
C ASN A 304 29.13 7.35 30.99
N PRO A 305 29.71 6.14 30.96
CA PRO A 305 29.31 5.08 30.03
C PRO A 305 27.80 4.94 30.04
N ALA A 306 27.14 5.33 28.95
CA ALA A 306 25.70 5.28 28.81
C ALA A 306 25.33 4.39 27.63
N THR A 307 24.31 3.55 27.81
CA THR A 307 23.72 2.79 26.71
C THR A 307 23.26 3.73 25.61
N ARG A 308 23.48 3.35 24.35
CA ARG A 308 23.05 4.15 23.19
C ARG A 308 22.68 3.28 22.01
N ILE A 309 21.51 3.51 21.44
CA ILE A 309 21.03 2.99 20.17
C ILE A 309 21.48 3.97 19.07
N ILE A 310 22.00 3.43 17.97
CA ILE A 310 22.47 4.21 16.82
C ILE A 310 21.56 3.97 15.62
N GLU A 311 21.29 2.71 15.29
CA GLU A 311 20.50 2.35 14.11
C GLU A 311 19.82 0.98 14.26
N VAL A 312 18.85 0.73 13.37
CA VAL A 312 18.01 -0.45 13.34
C VAL A 312 17.97 -0.98 11.91
N GLU A 313 18.26 -2.26 11.70
CA GLU A 313 18.37 -2.86 10.37
C GLU A 313 17.63 -4.23 10.30
N PRO A 314 16.62 -4.40 9.42
CA PRO A 314 15.96 -3.33 8.67
C PRO A 314 15.21 -2.37 9.60
N ASP A 315 15.13 -1.10 9.21
CA ASP A 315 14.39 -0.03 9.91
C ASP A 315 12.87 -0.11 9.74
N SER A 316 12.39 -1.12 9.01
CA SER A 316 10.97 -1.30 8.70
C SER A 316 10.61 -2.77 8.48
N GLY A 317 9.31 -3.08 8.58
CA GLY A 317 8.80 -4.42 8.32
C GLY A 317 7.32 -4.59 8.65
N PRO A 318 6.77 -5.80 8.55
CA PRO A 318 5.33 -6.02 8.61
C PRO A 318 4.72 -5.66 9.98
N SER A 319 3.53 -5.07 9.99
CA SER A 319 2.72 -4.82 11.20
C SER A 319 2.44 -6.08 12.04
N ALA A 320 2.42 -7.26 11.42
CA ALA A 320 2.32 -8.54 12.11
C ALA A 320 3.58 -8.89 12.95
N GLY A 321 4.69 -8.17 12.75
CA GLY A 321 5.99 -8.44 13.34
C GLY A 321 6.59 -9.74 12.83
N ARG A 322 7.27 -10.46 13.74
CA ARG A 322 7.94 -11.76 13.54
C ARG A 322 9.19 -11.76 12.68
N ASN A 323 9.48 -10.68 11.96
CA ASN A 323 10.75 -10.50 11.29
C ASN A 323 11.89 -10.34 12.30
N GLU A 324 13.11 -10.63 11.83
CA GLU A 324 14.33 -10.33 12.57
C GLU A 324 14.75 -8.88 12.34
N VAL A 325 15.34 -8.27 13.35
CA VAL A 325 15.90 -6.91 13.32
C VAL A 325 17.21 -6.87 14.11
N LEU A 326 18.20 -6.16 13.61
CA LEU A 326 19.45 -5.83 14.29
C LEU A 326 19.38 -4.41 14.83
N ILE A 327 19.72 -4.21 16.09
CA ILE A 327 19.81 -2.89 16.70
C ILE A 327 21.28 -2.66 17.04
N ARG A 328 21.91 -1.71 16.37
CA ARG A 328 23.32 -1.37 16.55
C ARG A 328 23.44 -0.18 17.48
N GLY A 329 24.46 -0.19 18.31
CA GLY A 329 24.62 0.78 19.38
C GLY A 329 25.95 0.68 20.09
N ARG A 330 25.95 1.13 21.34
CA ARG A 330 27.09 1.13 22.25
C ARG A 330 26.59 0.82 23.65
N ASN A 331 27.46 0.26 24.47
CA ASN A 331 27.21 0.04 25.90
C ASN A 331 25.97 -0.81 26.17
N PHE A 332 25.74 -1.83 25.35
CA PHE A 332 24.86 -2.91 25.72
C PHE A 332 25.61 -3.84 26.69
N THR A 333 25.04 -4.09 27.85
CA THR A 333 25.60 -4.99 28.86
C THR A 333 24.91 -6.34 28.72
N TRP A 334 25.65 -7.44 28.79
CA TRP A 334 25.07 -8.79 28.70
C TRP A 334 24.21 -9.15 29.94
N ASP A 335 24.01 -8.22 30.88
CA ASP A 335 23.28 -8.44 32.12
C ASP A 335 21.81 -8.83 31.88
N GLN A 336 21.27 -9.68 32.76
CA GLN A 336 19.89 -10.18 32.65
C GLN A 336 18.83 -9.11 32.99
N ASP A 337 19.23 -7.92 33.41
CA ASP A 337 18.35 -6.83 33.82
C ASP A 337 18.01 -5.86 32.69
N SER A 338 18.64 -6.00 31.52
CA SER A 338 18.32 -5.22 30.34
C SER A 338 16.88 -5.50 29.84
N THR A 339 16.12 -4.43 29.52
CA THR A 339 14.76 -4.56 28.98
C THR A 339 14.55 -3.72 27.73
N LEU A 340 14.12 -4.39 26.66
CA LEU A 340 13.86 -3.78 25.35
C LEU A 340 12.36 -3.51 25.16
N TYR A 341 12.04 -2.34 24.63
CA TYR A 341 10.69 -1.89 24.29
C TYR A 341 10.63 -1.50 22.82
N ILE A 342 9.52 -1.85 22.17
CA ILE A 342 9.20 -1.51 20.78
C ILE A 342 7.83 -0.85 20.78
N GLY A 343 7.72 0.40 20.31
CA GLY A 343 6.45 1.14 20.31
C GLY A 343 5.81 1.22 21.70
N GLY A 344 6.63 1.40 22.75
CA GLY A 344 6.21 1.45 24.15
C GLY A 344 5.88 0.09 24.80
N ARG A 345 5.93 -1.02 24.06
CA ARG A 345 5.62 -2.37 24.58
C ARG A 345 6.90 -3.14 24.89
N ARG A 346 6.99 -3.68 26.12
CA ARG A 346 8.13 -4.52 26.52
C ARG A 346 8.17 -5.79 25.66
N LEU A 347 9.32 -6.05 25.06
CA LEU A 347 9.57 -7.25 24.27
C LEU A 347 9.87 -8.43 25.20
N SER A 348 9.37 -9.63 24.86
CA SER A 348 9.66 -10.85 25.61
C SER A 348 11.17 -11.14 25.60
N ALA A 349 11.75 -11.52 26.75
CA ALA A 349 13.17 -11.89 26.84
C ALA A 349 13.58 -13.03 25.89
N SER A 350 12.63 -13.87 25.45
CA SER A 350 12.88 -14.94 24.48
C SER A 350 12.93 -14.47 23.02
N ALA A 351 12.60 -13.21 22.74
CA ALA A 351 12.43 -12.68 21.38
C ALA A 351 13.64 -11.87 20.90
N TRP A 352 14.63 -11.66 21.75
CA TRP A 352 15.84 -10.89 21.44
C TRP A 352 17.01 -11.33 22.33
N THR A 353 18.23 -11.05 21.89
CA THR A 353 19.47 -11.23 22.66
C THR A 353 20.40 -10.05 22.42
N ILE A 354 21.15 -9.67 23.44
CA ILE A 354 22.32 -8.77 23.30
C ILE A 354 23.44 -9.63 22.74
N GLU A 355 23.96 -9.37 21.54
CA GLU A 355 25.06 -10.18 21.02
C GLU A 355 26.40 -9.79 21.64
N ASP A 356 26.64 -8.51 21.84
CA ASP A 356 27.84 -7.92 22.46
C ASP A 356 27.55 -6.45 22.82
N CYS A 357 28.57 -5.67 23.18
CA CYS A 357 28.37 -4.28 23.59
C CYS A 357 27.90 -3.32 22.48
N CYS A 358 27.85 -3.77 21.21
CA CYS A 358 27.48 -2.94 20.06
C CYS A 358 26.25 -3.44 19.30
N LEU A 359 25.77 -4.65 19.58
CA LEU A 359 24.70 -5.26 18.78
C LEU A 359 23.67 -5.98 19.65
N ILE A 360 22.39 -5.70 19.37
CA ILE A 360 21.24 -6.46 19.83
C ILE A 360 20.59 -7.13 18.61
N ARG A 361 20.27 -8.43 18.72
CA ARG A 361 19.46 -9.13 17.74
C ARG A 361 18.06 -9.37 18.27
N VAL A 362 17.05 -8.85 17.58
CA VAL A 362 15.64 -9.17 17.80
C VAL A 362 15.25 -10.30 16.87
N HIS A 363 15.15 -11.53 17.38
CA HIS A 363 14.78 -12.72 16.59
C HIS A 363 13.32 -12.71 16.14
N ARG A 364 12.45 -12.02 16.89
CA ARG A 364 11.02 -11.97 16.63
C ARG A 364 10.44 -10.62 17.04
N MET A 365 10.34 -9.71 16.09
CA MET A 365 9.69 -8.42 16.30
C MET A 365 8.26 -8.60 16.81
N ILE A 366 7.83 -7.77 17.76
CA ILE A 366 6.44 -7.78 18.24
C ILE A 366 5.52 -7.21 17.17
N SER A 367 4.25 -7.64 17.12
CA SER A 367 3.26 -7.00 16.25
C SER A 367 2.99 -5.56 16.69
N GLY A 368 2.70 -4.67 15.74
CA GLY A 368 2.43 -3.26 15.97
C GLY A 368 1.39 -2.70 15.00
N SER A 369 0.90 -1.51 15.29
CA SER A 369 0.06 -0.75 14.36
C SER A 369 0.94 -0.17 13.25
N ALA A 370 0.40 -0.04 12.03
CA ALA A 370 1.12 0.60 10.93
C ALA A 370 1.51 2.03 11.29
N GLY A 371 2.75 2.42 10.99
CA GLY A 371 3.34 3.68 11.42
C GLY A 371 4.70 3.52 12.10
N PRO A 372 5.29 4.64 12.56
CA PRO A 372 6.56 4.61 13.26
C PRO A 372 6.42 4.06 14.69
N ALA A 373 7.51 3.54 15.23
CA ALA A 373 7.61 2.97 16.56
C ALA A 373 9.00 3.23 17.14
N ASP A 374 9.03 3.79 18.36
CA ASP A 374 10.27 4.01 19.10
C ASP A 374 10.90 2.68 19.53
N ILE A 375 12.23 2.66 19.56
CA ILE A 375 13.02 1.58 20.14
C ILE A 375 13.66 2.10 21.41
N ARG A 376 13.36 1.46 22.55
CA ARG A 376 13.90 1.88 23.85
C ARG A 376 14.53 0.71 24.58
N ILE A 377 15.74 0.92 25.09
CA ILE A 377 16.47 -0.03 25.93
C ILE A 377 16.70 0.57 27.31
N THR A 378 16.58 -0.23 28.35
CA THR A 378 16.98 0.13 29.72
C THR A 378 17.92 -0.94 30.26
N GLY A 379 19.01 -0.57 30.91
CA GLY A 379 19.95 -1.50 31.55
C GLY A 379 20.76 -0.83 32.67
N GLU A 380 21.82 -1.49 33.13
CA GLU A 380 22.69 -0.99 34.21
C GLU A 380 23.35 0.35 33.87
N LEU A 381 23.72 0.56 32.60
CA LEU A 381 24.33 1.80 32.08
C LEU A 381 23.29 2.86 31.68
N GLY A 382 22.03 2.72 32.11
CA GLY A 382 20.97 3.72 31.90
C GLY A 382 19.95 3.32 30.83
N GLU A 383 19.23 4.32 30.30
CA GLU A 383 18.24 4.14 29.23
C GLU A 383 18.58 4.96 27.99
N ASP A 384 18.15 4.46 26.84
CA ASP A 384 18.19 5.22 25.59
C ASP A 384 16.96 4.93 24.72
N VAL A 385 16.57 5.93 23.93
CA VAL A 385 15.42 5.89 23.03
C VAL A 385 15.85 6.35 21.65
N LEU A 386 15.67 5.49 20.66
CA LEU A 386 15.65 5.87 19.25
C LEU A 386 14.21 6.16 18.84
N GLU A 387 13.84 7.45 18.81
CA GLU A 387 12.54 7.92 18.34
C GLU A 387 12.33 7.54 16.88
N ASP A 388 11.12 7.07 16.54
CA ASP A 388 10.76 6.58 15.20
C ASP A 388 11.76 5.56 14.61
N GLY A 389 12.50 4.85 15.46
CA GLY A 389 13.60 3.96 15.07
C GLY A 389 13.18 2.74 14.25
N TYR A 390 11.88 2.42 14.19
CA TYR A 390 11.34 1.35 13.37
C TYR A 390 9.98 1.71 12.77
N ARG A 391 9.68 1.25 11.55
CA ARG A 391 8.38 1.47 10.90
C ARG A 391 7.62 0.17 10.59
N TYR A 392 6.44 0.03 11.17
CA TYR A 392 5.49 -1.03 10.81
C TYR A 392 4.76 -0.68 9.52
N LEU A 393 4.85 -1.57 8.54
CA LEU A 393 4.20 -1.47 7.23
C LEU A 393 2.80 -2.10 7.27
N SER A 394 1.85 -1.44 6.62
CA SER A 394 0.53 -2.00 6.34
C SER A 394 0.68 -3.29 5.53
N PRO A 395 -0.21 -4.29 5.70
CA PRO A 395 -0.24 -5.43 4.79
C PRO A 395 -0.42 -4.97 3.34
N ALA A 396 0.24 -5.64 2.40
CA ALA A 396 0.08 -5.35 0.98
C ALA A 396 -1.40 -5.47 0.56
N PRO A 397 -1.90 -4.60 -0.34
CA PRO A 397 -3.25 -4.72 -0.85
C PRO A 397 -3.42 -6.05 -1.60
N ARG A 398 -4.64 -6.57 -1.66
CA ARG A 398 -5.01 -7.68 -2.55
C ARG A 398 -6.27 -7.30 -3.30
N LEU A 399 -6.33 -7.68 -4.57
CA LEU A 399 -7.51 -7.48 -5.41
C LEU A 399 -8.18 -8.83 -5.67
N ALA A 400 -9.50 -8.85 -5.59
CA ALA A 400 -10.32 -10.04 -5.86
C ALA A 400 -11.10 -9.88 -7.18
N SER A 401 -11.80 -8.75 -7.36
CA SER A 401 -12.57 -8.47 -8.57
C SER A 401 -12.79 -6.97 -8.80
N ILE A 402 -13.26 -6.63 -10.00
CA ILE A 402 -13.81 -5.33 -10.36
C ILE A 402 -15.19 -5.55 -11.00
N GLU A 403 -16.18 -4.76 -10.61
CA GLU A 403 -17.55 -4.83 -11.15
C GLU A 403 -18.08 -3.42 -11.50
N PRO A 404 -18.62 -3.22 -12.72
CA PRO A 404 -18.59 -4.15 -13.85
C PRO A 404 -17.16 -4.41 -14.35
N GLY A 405 -16.95 -5.54 -15.04
CA GLY A 405 -15.67 -5.94 -15.64
C GLY A 405 -15.40 -5.31 -17.01
N GLU A 406 -16.28 -4.45 -17.49
CA GLU A 406 -16.16 -3.78 -18.78
C GLU A 406 -16.89 -2.44 -18.79
N GLY A 407 -16.58 -1.59 -19.77
CA GLY A 407 -17.21 -0.29 -19.90
C GLY A 407 -16.75 0.52 -21.11
N PRO A 408 -17.33 1.70 -21.33
CA PRO A 408 -17.07 2.49 -22.53
C PRO A 408 -15.74 3.23 -22.43
N VAL A 409 -15.05 3.44 -23.57
CA VAL A 409 -13.86 4.31 -23.66
C VAL A 409 -14.12 5.75 -23.23
N THR A 410 -15.38 6.20 -23.25
CA THR A 410 -15.81 7.52 -22.76
C THR A 410 -15.74 7.64 -21.24
N GLY A 411 -15.71 6.52 -20.51
CA GLY A 411 -15.75 6.49 -19.04
C GLY A 411 -17.16 6.73 -18.49
N GLY A 412 -17.25 7.22 -17.25
CA GLY A 412 -18.49 7.75 -16.66
C GLY A 412 -19.35 6.73 -15.92
N ILE A 413 -19.14 5.42 -16.12
CA ILE A 413 -19.83 4.39 -15.34
C ILE A 413 -19.18 4.21 -13.96
N GLN A 414 -19.98 3.83 -12.97
CA GLN A 414 -19.48 3.46 -11.65
C GLN A 414 -18.80 2.09 -11.69
N VAL A 415 -17.62 1.98 -11.07
CA VAL A 415 -16.88 0.74 -10.88
C VAL A 415 -16.59 0.51 -9.41
N THR A 416 -16.68 -0.75 -8.99
CA THR A 416 -16.41 -1.21 -7.62
C THR A 416 -15.32 -2.26 -7.66
N VAL A 417 -14.23 -2.03 -6.93
CA VAL A 417 -13.13 -2.97 -6.77
C VAL A 417 -13.23 -3.61 -5.39
N ILE A 418 -13.28 -4.94 -5.38
CA ILE A 418 -13.34 -5.77 -4.18
C ILE A 418 -11.95 -6.36 -3.92
N GLY A 419 -11.52 -6.37 -2.66
CA GLY A 419 -10.20 -6.84 -2.27
C GLY A 419 -9.98 -6.91 -0.76
N GLU A 420 -8.72 -6.74 -0.34
CA GLU A 420 -8.31 -6.75 1.07
C GLU A 420 -7.22 -5.71 1.33
N ASN A 421 -7.11 -5.31 2.61
CA ASN A 421 -6.09 -4.42 3.16
C ASN A 421 -6.05 -3.02 2.54
N PHE A 422 -7.11 -2.52 1.92
CA PHE A 422 -7.13 -1.16 1.41
C PHE A 422 -7.00 -0.14 2.54
N THR A 423 -6.11 0.82 2.34
CA THR A 423 -5.84 1.96 3.23
C THR A 423 -6.42 3.24 2.65
N SER A 424 -6.50 4.31 3.43
CA SER A 424 -6.96 5.62 2.94
C SER A 424 -6.05 6.24 1.87
N GLY A 425 -4.81 5.75 1.72
CA GLY A 425 -3.86 6.17 0.69
C GLY A 425 -3.88 5.30 -0.57
N ALA A 426 -4.85 4.38 -0.71
CA ALA A 426 -4.96 3.51 -1.87
C ALA A 426 -5.29 4.30 -3.14
N GLU A 427 -4.48 4.11 -4.18
CA GLU A 427 -4.68 4.70 -5.50
C GLU A 427 -5.11 3.62 -6.50
N LEU A 428 -6.30 3.77 -7.07
CA LEU A 428 -6.85 2.88 -8.09
C LEU A 428 -6.47 3.38 -9.50
N ARG A 429 -6.01 2.46 -10.35
CA ARG A 429 -5.78 2.67 -11.78
C ARG A 429 -6.42 1.55 -12.61
N ILE A 430 -7.00 1.92 -13.74
CA ILE A 430 -7.59 1.00 -14.71
C ILE A 430 -6.93 1.27 -16.07
N GLY A 431 -6.28 0.28 -16.66
CA GLY A 431 -5.50 0.45 -17.89
C GLY A 431 -4.44 1.53 -17.82
N GLY A 432 -3.84 1.70 -16.64
CA GLY A 432 -2.81 2.69 -16.32
C GLY A 432 -3.34 4.09 -16.01
N VAL A 433 -4.63 4.36 -16.23
CA VAL A 433 -5.25 5.67 -15.97
C VAL A 433 -5.74 5.73 -14.52
N ARG A 434 -5.43 6.83 -13.82
CA ARG A 434 -5.86 7.05 -12.43
C ARG A 434 -7.37 7.31 -12.38
N VAL A 435 -8.03 6.69 -11.41
CA VAL A 435 -9.44 6.95 -11.07
C VAL A 435 -9.46 8.08 -10.04
N GLU A 436 -9.73 9.31 -10.47
CA GLU A 436 -9.52 10.51 -9.65
C GLU A 436 -10.50 10.62 -8.46
N ASP A 437 -11.73 10.14 -8.63
CA ASP A 437 -12.77 10.13 -7.61
C ASP A 437 -12.82 8.81 -6.81
N ALA A 438 -11.80 7.96 -6.95
CA ALA A 438 -11.74 6.69 -6.23
C ALA A 438 -11.80 6.92 -4.71
N ALA A 439 -12.84 6.38 -4.09
CA ALA A 439 -13.08 6.44 -2.67
C ALA A 439 -13.02 5.03 -2.06
N ARG A 440 -12.16 4.87 -1.05
CA ARG A 440 -12.19 3.68 -0.20
C ARG A 440 -13.44 3.71 0.67
N ILE A 441 -14.27 2.69 0.53
CA ILE A 441 -15.45 2.49 1.39
C ILE A 441 -15.00 1.83 2.71
N ASP A 442 -14.26 0.73 2.60
CA ASP A 442 -13.65 0.02 3.74
C ASP A 442 -12.36 -0.70 3.31
N SER A 443 -11.81 -1.58 4.16
CA SER A 443 -10.56 -2.29 3.84
C SER A 443 -10.68 -3.32 2.72
N GLY A 444 -11.88 -3.62 2.25
CA GLY A 444 -12.14 -4.57 1.16
C GLY A 444 -12.87 -3.98 -0.05
N MET A 445 -13.19 -2.68 -0.06
CA MET A 445 -13.90 -2.06 -1.17
C MET A 445 -13.40 -0.65 -1.51
N ILE A 446 -13.15 -0.42 -2.80
CA ILE A 446 -12.93 0.89 -3.42
C ILE A 446 -13.99 1.11 -4.49
N ARG A 447 -14.57 2.30 -4.56
CA ARG A 447 -15.55 2.69 -5.57
C ARG A 447 -15.10 3.96 -6.28
N GLY A 448 -15.33 4.06 -7.59
CA GLY A 448 -14.97 5.24 -8.37
C GLY A 448 -15.65 5.26 -9.73
N THR A 449 -15.41 6.32 -10.50
CA THR A 449 -15.96 6.47 -11.85
C THR A 449 -14.93 6.07 -12.89
N LEU A 450 -15.30 5.18 -13.80
CA LEU A 450 -14.44 4.69 -14.87
C LEU A 450 -13.84 5.88 -15.64
N PRO A 451 -12.50 6.03 -15.68
CA PRO A 451 -11.90 7.16 -16.35
C PRO A 451 -11.98 6.99 -17.86
N ARG A 452 -12.05 8.12 -18.56
CA ARG A 452 -11.98 8.15 -20.03
C ARG A 452 -10.61 7.66 -20.51
N ARG A 453 -10.59 6.83 -21.55
CA ARG A 453 -9.36 6.31 -22.17
C ARG A 453 -9.46 6.34 -23.70
N ARG A 454 -8.33 6.48 -24.39
CA ARG A 454 -8.29 6.31 -25.87
C ARG A 454 -8.02 4.85 -26.22
N GLY A 455 -8.82 4.30 -27.12
CA GLY A 455 -8.67 2.93 -27.64
C GLY A 455 -9.25 1.86 -26.70
N GLY A 456 -9.98 0.92 -27.29
CA GLY A 456 -10.53 -0.23 -26.59
C GLY A 456 -9.49 -1.34 -26.33
N GLY A 457 -9.93 -2.40 -25.66
CA GLY A 457 -9.13 -3.57 -25.32
C GLY A 457 -9.26 -3.98 -23.85
N THR A 458 -8.57 -5.05 -23.48
CA THR A 458 -8.54 -5.55 -22.11
C THR A 458 -7.29 -5.03 -21.38
N PHE A 459 -7.47 -4.68 -20.11
CA PHE A 459 -6.46 -3.99 -19.32
C PHE A 459 -6.42 -4.45 -17.88
N ASP A 460 -5.25 -4.25 -17.26
CA ASP A 460 -5.05 -4.47 -15.84
C ASP A 460 -5.80 -3.43 -14.99
N VAL A 461 -6.21 -3.88 -13.81
CA VAL A 461 -6.63 -3.03 -12.69
C VAL A 461 -5.55 -3.10 -11.62
N THR A 462 -5.05 -1.95 -11.19
CA THR A 462 -4.03 -1.89 -10.13
C THR A 462 -4.44 -1.00 -8.98
N VAL A 463 -4.02 -1.39 -7.78
CA VAL A 463 -4.11 -0.57 -6.58
C VAL A 463 -2.73 -0.46 -5.96
N THR A 464 -2.27 0.77 -5.77
CA THR A 464 -0.99 1.06 -5.11
C THR A 464 -1.19 1.76 -3.78
N GLN A 465 -0.51 1.30 -2.73
CA GLN A 465 -0.49 1.93 -1.40
C GLN A 465 0.81 1.59 -0.67
N ASP A 466 1.37 2.53 0.10
CA ASP A 466 2.57 2.32 0.94
C ASP A 466 3.77 1.67 0.21
N GLY A 467 3.93 1.93 -1.10
CA GLY A 467 4.98 1.33 -1.94
C GLY A 467 4.71 -0.09 -2.44
N ALA A 468 3.59 -0.70 -2.04
CA ALA A 468 3.12 -1.98 -2.55
C ALA A 468 2.08 -1.81 -3.68
N GLU A 469 2.08 -2.74 -4.65
CA GLU A 469 1.14 -2.80 -5.77
C GLU A 469 0.39 -4.14 -5.74
N ALA A 470 -0.93 -4.10 -5.90
CA ALA A 470 -1.74 -5.25 -6.28
C ALA A 470 -2.28 -5.07 -7.70
N ARG A 471 -2.38 -6.16 -8.44
CA ARG A 471 -2.81 -6.19 -9.85
C ARG A 471 -3.83 -7.30 -10.08
N LEU A 472 -4.94 -6.98 -10.73
CA LEU A 472 -5.75 -7.94 -11.48
C LEU A 472 -5.35 -7.80 -12.94
N GLN A 473 -4.79 -8.87 -13.50
CA GLN A 473 -4.37 -8.89 -14.90
C GLN A 473 -5.58 -9.05 -15.81
N ASP A 474 -5.63 -8.28 -16.90
CA ASP A 474 -6.65 -8.38 -17.95
C ASP A 474 -8.10 -8.38 -17.40
N ALA A 475 -8.35 -7.61 -16.34
CA ALA A 475 -9.57 -7.69 -15.56
C ALA A 475 -10.64 -6.67 -15.96
N PHE A 476 -10.30 -5.70 -16.81
CA PHE A 476 -11.26 -4.71 -17.29
C PHE A 476 -11.19 -4.51 -18.81
N THR A 477 -12.32 -4.59 -19.49
CA THR A 477 -12.42 -4.36 -20.95
C THR A 477 -13.03 -3.00 -21.28
N TYR A 478 -12.27 -2.15 -21.98
CA TYR A 478 -12.78 -0.91 -22.57
C TYR A 478 -13.30 -1.15 -23.98
N HIS A 479 -14.52 -0.71 -24.25
CA HIS A 479 -15.17 -0.80 -25.56
C HIS A 479 -15.15 0.53 -26.29
N SER A 480 -14.61 0.55 -27.51
CA SER A 480 -14.58 1.72 -28.40
C SER A 480 -15.75 1.79 -29.37
N LYS A 481 -16.57 0.74 -29.41
CA LYS A 481 -17.82 0.65 -30.17
C LYS A 481 -18.96 0.50 -29.18
N ILE A 482 -19.80 1.52 -29.09
CA ILE A 482 -20.82 1.66 -28.05
C ILE A 482 -22.11 2.06 -28.73
N LEU A 483 -23.18 1.34 -28.41
CA LEU A 483 -24.55 1.72 -28.72
C LEU A 483 -25.25 2.03 -27.40
N ARG A 484 -25.81 3.23 -27.29
CA ARG A 484 -26.42 3.72 -26.06
C ARG A 484 -27.79 4.32 -26.34
N ILE A 485 -28.75 4.09 -25.45
CA ILE A 485 -29.99 4.86 -25.40
C ILE A 485 -29.79 6.02 -24.41
N ALA A 486 -30.09 7.25 -24.81
CA ALA A 486 -30.03 8.40 -23.90
C ALA A 486 -31.07 8.28 -22.78
N GLU A 487 -30.76 8.87 -21.63
CA GLU A 487 -31.82 9.18 -20.66
C GLU A 487 -32.73 10.26 -21.25
N SER A 488 -34.03 10.08 -21.08
CA SER A 488 -35.05 11.06 -21.44
C SER A 488 -36.04 11.22 -20.30
N GLU A 489 -36.89 12.23 -20.38
CA GLU A 489 -37.98 12.44 -19.43
C GLU A 489 -39.23 12.92 -20.16
N GLY A 490 -40.39 12.54 -19.64
CA GLY A 490 -41.66 12.91 -20.23
C GLY A 490 -42.84 12.70 -19.27
N PRO A 491 -43.98 13.34 -19.55
CA PRO A 491 -45.16 13.22 -18.72
C PRO A 491 -45.73 11.80 -18.71
N ALA A 492 -46.22 11.34 -17.56
CA ALA A 492 -47.01 10.11 -17.46
C ALA A 492 -48.30 10.27 -18.27
N GLY A 493 -48.62 9.28 -19.13
CA GLY A 493 -49.68 9.40 -20.13
C GLY A 493 -49.28 10.19 -21.37
N GLY A 494 -48.08 10.77 -21.41
CA GLY A 494 -47.61 11.54 -22.56
C GLY A 494 -47.25 10.65 -23.75
N SER A 495 -47.48 11.15 -24.96
CA SER A 495 -47.19 10.48 -26.22
C SER A 495 -45.98 11.08 -26.94
N ARG A 496 -45.34 10.29 -27.82
CA ARG A 496 -44.25 10.73 -28.73
C ARG A 496 -43.05 11.41 -28.05
N ILE A 497 -42.72 11.00 -26.83
CA ILE A 497 -41.56 11.47 -26.08
C ILE A 497 -40.27 11.04 -26.83
N PRO A 498 -39.37 11.98 -27.19
CA PRO A 498 -38.18 11.65 -27.95
C PRO A 498 -37.11 11.01 -27.05
N VAL A 499 -36.55 9.89 -27.49
CA VAL A 499 -35.39 9.24 -26.86
C VAL A 499 -34.32 8.98 -27.91
N ASP A 500 -33.18 9.64 -27.76
CA ASP A 500 -32.08 9.51 -28.73
C ASP A 500 -31.34 8.18 -28.56
N VAL A 501 -31.04 7.52 -29.69
CA VAL A 501 -30.15 6.37 -29.77
C VAL A 501 -28.82 6.85 -30.32
N LEU A 502 -27.76 6.65 -29.54
CA LEU A 502 -26.44 7.18 -29.78
C LEU A 502 -25.44 6.08 -30.08
N CYS A 503 -24.52 6.38 -30.99
CA CYS A 503 -23.45 5.49 -31.41
C CYS A 503 -22.10 6.17 -31.24
N THR A 504 -21.14 5.46 -30.66
CA THR A 504 -19.70 5.83 -30.64
C THR A 504 -18.91 4.70 -31.28
N SER A 505 -17.98 5.01 -32.18
CA SER A 505 -17.12 4.00 -32.81
C SER A 505 -15.75 4.60 -33.19
N ASP A 506 -14.68 3.84 -33.01
CA ASP A 506 -13.33 4.18 -33.50
C ASP A 506 -13.14 3.94 -35.01
N SER A 507 -14.19 3.55 -35.73
CA SER A 507 -14.20 3.37 -37.19
C SER A 507 -15.54 3.84 -37.75
N ALA A 508 -15.53 4.40 -38.96
CA ALA A 508 -16.77 4.81 -39.60
C ALA A 508 -17.65 3.57 -39.89
N LEU A 509 -18.96 3.71 -39.75
CA LEU A 509 -19.91 2.61 -39.91
C LEU A 509 -20.74 2.80 -41.17
N SER A 510 -20.90 1.71 -41.93
CA SER A 510 -21.82 1.65 -43.07
C SER A 510 -23.22 1.22 -42.66
N GLY A 511 -23.37 0.63 -41.47
CA GLY A 511 -24.68 0.26 -40.95
C GLY A 511 -24.65 -0.10 -39.47
N VAL A 512 -25.82 0.01 -38.86
CA VAL A 512 -26.10 -0.35 -37.47
C VAL A 512 -27.43 -1.09 -37.44
N SER A 513 -27.49 -2.22 -36.77
CA SER A 513 -28.75 -2.85 -36.37
C SER A 513 -28.80 -3.00 -34.86
N PHE A 514 -30.00 -2.85 -34.32
CA PHE A 514 -30.24 -3.09 -32.91
C PHE A 514 -31.66 -3.57 -32.65
N ALA A 515 -31.81 -4.18 -31.47
CA ALA A 515 -33.11 -4.42 -30.89
C ALA A 515 -33.11 -3.97 -29.43
N LEU A 516 -34.28 -3.60 -28.96
CA LEU A 516 -34.51 -3.21 -27.59
C LEU A 516 -35.78 -3.87 -27.04
N SER A 517 -35.81 -4.06 -25.73
CA SER A 517 -36.97 -4.52 -24.99
C SER A 517 -37.34 -3.54 -23.87
N TYR A 518 -38.62 -3.45 -23.58
CA TYR A 518 -39.22 -2.56 -22.58
C TYR A 518 -40.44 -3.22 -21.93
N ASP A 519 -40.85 -2.71 -20.77
CA ASP A 519 -42.10 -3.13 -20.14
C ASP A 519 -43.28 -2.51 -20.89
N ASN A 520 -44.05 -3.34 -21.58
CA ASN A 520 -45.17 -2.90 -22.40
C ASN A 520 -46.42 -2.50 -21.60
N SER A 521 -46.42 -2.67 -20.27
CA SER A 521 -47.44 -2.09 -19.40
C SER A 521 -47.14 -0.64 -19.01
N GLU A 522 -45.87 -0.22 -19.13
CA GLU A 522 -45.38 1.10 -18.75
C GLU A 522 -45.06 2.00 -19.95
N LEU A 523 -44.67 1.41 -21.09
CA LEU A 523 -44.23 2.16 -22.27
C LEU A 523 -44.64 1.47 -23.58
N THR A 524 -45.01 2.26 -24.57
CA THR A 524 -45.13 1.83 -25.97
C THR A 524 -44.14 2.60 -26.83
N VAL A 525 -43.68 1.98 -27.92
CA VAL A 525 -42.89 2.66 -28.95
C VAL A 525 -43.85 3.03 -30.09
N ASP A 526 -43.99 4.32 -30.36
CA ASP A 526 -44.84 4.85 -31.43
C ASP A 526 -44.11 4.82 -32.78
N GLY A 527 -42.79 4.95 -32.74
CA GLY A 527 -41.97 5.01 -33.95
C GLY A 527 -40.48 5.08 -33.66
N ILE A 528 -39.69 4.77 -34.68
CA ILE A 528 -38.25 5.00 -34.69
C ILE A 528 -37.93 5.79 -35.95
N SER A 529 -37.37 6.98 -35.79
CA SER A 529 -37.10 7.92 -36.88
C SER A 529 -35.62 8.25 -36.99
N ASN A 530 -35.15 8.45 -38.22
CA ASN A 530 -33.87 9.07 -38.55
C ASN A 530 -34.03 10.41 -39.27
N GLU A 531 -35.24 10.97 -39.29
CA GLU A 531 -35.49 12.28 -39.89
C GLU A 531 -34.72 13.39 -39.17
N GLU A 532 -34.20 14.35 -39.92
CA GLU A 532 -33.38 15.46 -39.42
C GLU A 532 -32.06 15.04 -38.73
N LEU A 533 -31.67 13.76 -38.82
CA LEU A 533 -30.40 13.24 -38.30
C LEU A 533 -29.37 13.07 -39.42
N LEU A 534 -28.10 12.87 -39.05
CA LEU A 534 -27.02 12.51 -40.00
C LEU A 534 -27.31 11.22 -40.78
N THR A 535 -28.17 10.37 -40.22
CA THR A 535 -28.61 9.11 -40.81
C THR A 535 -29.80 9.26 -41.74
N SER A 536 -30.33 10.47 -42.00
CA SER A 536 -31.49 10.69 -42.88
C SER A 536 -31.24 10.29 -44.33
N GLU A 537 -29.98 10.37 -44.78
CA GLU A 537 -29.54 10.00 -46.14
C GLU A 537 -29.23 8.49 -46.27
N ALA A 538 -29.60 7.67 -45.28
CA ALA A 538 -29.35 6.23 -45.33
C ALA A 538 -30.09 5.58 -46.51
N SER A 539 -29.39 4.69 -47.22
CA SER A 539 -29.97 3.91 -48.32
C SER A 539 -31.09 2.96 -47.86
N PHE A 540 -31.08 2.57 -46.58
CA PHE A 540 -32.13 1.79 -45.96
C PHE A 540 -32.23 2.12 -44.47
N ALA A 541 -33.46 2.29 -44.00
CA ALA A 541 -33.81 2.38 -42.59
C ALA A 541 -35.16 1.70 -42.39
N ALA A 542 -35.27 0.78 -41.45
CA ALA A 542 -36.52 0.10 -41.17
C ALA A 542 -36.65 -0.23 -39.68
N ALA A 543 -37.85 0.01 -39.14
CA ALA A 543 -38.25 -0.37 -37.80
C ALA A 543 -39.28 -1.51 -37.86
N ASN A 544 -39.22 -2.41 -36.89
CA ASN A 544 -40.31 -3.34 -36.59
C ASN A 544 -40.64 -3.20 -35.10
N ILE A 545 -41.88 -2.86 -34.79
CA ILE A 545 -42.32 -2.56 -33.43
C ILE A 545 -43.43 -3.55 -33.06
N ASP A 546 -43.19 -4.30 -32.00
CA ASP A 546 -44.14 -5.24 -31.40
C ASP A 546 -44.39 -4.82 -29.95
N ASN A 547 -45.32 -3.89 -29.76
CA ASN A 547 -45.72 -3.40 -28.44
C ASN A 547 -46.38 -4.51 -27.61
N ASP A 548 -47.01 -5.53 -28.22
CA ASP A 548 -47.62 -6.65 -27.48
C ASP A 548 -46.56 -7.51 -26.77
N SER A 549 -45.36 -7.58 -27.34
CA SER A 549 -44.21 -8.27 -26.73
C SER A 549 -43.22 -7.32 -26.04
N GLY A 550 -43.41 -6.00 -26.12
CA GLY A 550 -42.49 -5.01 -25.58
C GLY A 550 -41.14 -4.99 -26.29
N ILE A 551 -41.12 -5.21 -27.62
CA ILE A 551 -39.89 -5.31 -28.41
C ILE A 551 -39.94 -4.32 -29.58
N ALA A 552 -38.82 -3.68 -29.87
CA ALA A 552 -38.62 -2.96 -31.12
C ALA A 552 -37.26 -3.30 -31.73
N THR A 553 -37.22 -3.43 -33.05
CA THR A 553 -35.99 -3.64 -33.81
C THR A 553 -35.81 -2.54 -34.85
N TYR A 554 -34.55 -2.19 -35.11
CA TYR A 554 -34.20 -1.17 -36.08
C TYR A 554 -32.93 -1.55 -36.84
N GLY A 555 -32.92 -1.27 -38.13
CA GLY A 555 -31.74 -1.45 -38.97
C GLY A 555 -31.53 -0.23 -39.86
N ILE A 556 -30.30 0.28 -39.88
CA ILE A 556 -29.85 1.36 -40.75
C ILE A 556 -28.70 0.86 -41.60
N VAL A 557 -28.79 1.04 -42.91
CA VAL A 557 -27.68 0.89 -43.85
C VAL A 557 -27.48 2.22 -44.55
N MET A 558 -26.36 2.86 -44.25
CA MET A 558 -26.02 4.18 -44.80
C MET A 558 -25.84 4.12 -46.32
N SER A 559 -25.16 3.10 -46.81
CA SER A 559 -24.92 2.90 -48.25
C SER A 559 -24.69 1.43 -48.58
N PHE A 560 -25.28 0.97 -49.69
CA PHE A 560 -25.07 -0.39 -50.22
C PHE A 560 -23.90 -0.49 -51.20
N THR A 561 -23.50 0.61 -51.83
CA THR A 561 -22.59 0.63 -52.98
C THR A 561 -21.31 1.43 -52.74
N ASP A 562 -21.40 2.47 -51.91
CA ASP A 562 -20.36 3.47 -51.70
C ASP A 562 -19.95 3.56 -50.22
N ALA A 563 -18.79 4.14 -49.94
CA ALA A 563 -18.33 4.40 -48.57
C ALA A 563 -19.01 5.63 -47.92
N SER A 564 -19.91 6.31 -48.63
CA SER A 564 -20.61 7.51 -48.18
C SER A 564 -22.07 7.49 -48.68
N PRO A 565 -23.06 7.95 -47.88
CA PRO A 565 -22.92 8.48 -46.53
C PRO A 565 -22.50 7.40 -45.51
N SER A 566 -22.02 7.83 -44.34
CA SER A 566 -21.56 6.94 -43.26
C SER A 566 -21.78 7.55 -41.89
N ILE A 567 -21.87 6.72 -40.86
CA ILE A 567 -21.78 7.20 -39.48
C ILE A 567 -20.29 7.42 -39.18
N PRO A 568 -19.86 8.65 -38.82
CA PRO A 568 -18.45 8.97 -38.71
C PRO A 568 -17.78 8.24 -37.54
N ALA A 569 -16.47 7.98 -37.67
CA ALA A 569 -15.64 7.56 -36.54
C ALA A 569 -15.45 8.74 -35.57
N GLY A 570 -15.33 8.44 -34.29
CA GLY A 570 -14.96 9.42 -33.27
C GLY A 570 -16.06 9.63 -32.23
N GLU A 571 -16.56 10.85 -32.14
CA GLU A 571 -17.47 11.27 -31.07
C GLU A 571 -18.89 10.71 -31.25
N GLU A 572 -19.64 10.78 -30.15
CA GLU A 572 -21.00 10.24 -30.03
C GLU A 572 -21.94 10.89 -31.06
N THR A 573 -22.65 10.06 -31.83
CA THR A 573 -23.56 10.49 -32.91
C THR A 573 -24.97 9.96 -32.63
N VAL A 574 -25.99 10.81 -32.73
CA VAL A 574 -27.40 10.37 -32.70
C VAL A 574 -27.73 9.71 -34.05
N ILE A 575 -28.07 8.42 -34.02
CA ILE A 575 -28.32 7.60 -35.23
C ILE A 575 -29.79 7.32 -35.47
N ALA A 576 -30.60 7.37 -34.42
CA ALA A 576 -32.05 7.20 -34.47
C ALA A 576 -32.68 7.91 -33.26
N ARG A 577 -33.97 8.21 -33.36
CA ARG A 577 -34.79 8.73 -32.27
C ARG A 577 -36.01 7.85 -32.11
N LEU A 578 -36.14 7.25 -30.94
CA LEU A 578 -37.37 6.58 -30.53
C LEU A 578 -38.40 7.66 -30.19
N LEU A 579 -39.64 7.43 -30.59
CA LEU A 579 -40.81 8.15 -30.10
C LEU A 579 -41.59 7.17 -29.24
N VAL A 580 -41.75 7.47 -27.97
CA VAL A 580 -42.37 6.57 -27.00
C VAL A 580 -43.55 7.24 -26.30
N SER A 581 -44.54 6.45 -25.92
CA SER A 581 -45.64 6.89 -25.06
C SER A 581 -45.52 6.22 -23.69
N LEU A 582 -45.78 6.97 -22.63
CA LEU A 582 -45.72 6.48 -21.25
C LEU A 582 -47.12 6.17 -20.73
N SER A 583 -47.23 5.11 -19.94
CA SER A 583 -48.47 4.78 -19.24
C SER A 583 -48.88 5.89 -18.28
N GLN A 584 -50.16 6.24 -18.28
CA GLN A 584 -50.76 7.18 -17.31
C GLN A 584 -50.71 6.67 -15.86
N SER A 585 -50.42 5.38 -15.66
CA SER A 585 -50.34 4.76 -14.33
C SER A 585 -49.02 5.04 -13.59
N LEU A 586 -48.03 5.60 -14.29
CA LEU A 586 -46.72 5.92 -13.72
C LEU A 586 -46.80 7.13 -12.78
N ASP A 587 -46.06 7.04 -11.67
CA ASP A 587 -45.89 8.12 -10.71
C ASP A 587 -44.68 9.01 -11.08
N ASP A 588 -44.62 10.22 -10.51
CA ASP A 588 -43.49 11.13 -10.72
C ASP A 588 -42.18 10.53 -10.20
N GLY A 589 -41.19 10.44 -11.09
CA GLY A 589 -39.87 9.87 -10.78
C GLY A 589 -39.73 8.39 -11.08
N ASP A 590 -40.80 7.70 -11.50
CA ASP A 590 -40.69 6.33 -12.00
C ASP A 590 -39.75 6.26 -13.21
N ARG A 591 -39.02 5.14 -13.32
CA ARG A 591 -37.94 4.93 -14.28
C ARG A 591 -38.26 3.74 -15.16
N VAL A 592 -38.67 4.00 -16.40
CA VAL A 592 -38.94 2.95 -17.38
C VAL A 592 -37.66 2.63 -18.16
N GLU A 593 -37.19 1.39 -18.06
CA GLU A 593 -35.92 0.97 -18.66
C GLU A 593 -36.09 0.51 -20.11
N LEU A 594 -35.21 1.00 -20.99
CA LEU A 594 -35.04 0.58 -22.37
C LEU A 594 -33.76 -0.24 -22.50
N ASN A 595 -33.91 -1.55 -22.70
CA ASN A 595 -32.79 -2.49 -22.67
C ASN A 595 -32.38 -2.90 -24.08
N LEU A 596 -31.16 -2.58 -24.49
CA LEU A 596 -30.59 -3.08 -25.74
C LEU A 596 -30.19 -4.56 -25.61
N ALA A 597 -30.65 -5.40 -26.52
CA ALA A 597 -30.30 -6.82 -26.54
C ALA A 597 -30.29 -7.37 -27.97
N GLY A 598 -29.36 -8.29 -28.26
CA GLY A 598 -29.30 -8.99 -29.53
C GLY A 598 -30.18 -10.24 -29.56
N GLY A 599 -30.58 -10.67 -30.75
CA GLY A 599 -31.30 -11.93 -30.96
C GLY A 599 -32.77 -11.91 -30.57
N ILE A 600 -33.35 -10.73 -30.36
CA ILE A 600 -34.78 -10.54 -30.05
C ILE A 600 -35.53 -9.96 -31.26
N GLY A 601 -36.85 -10.11 -31.28
CA GLY A 601 -37.73 -9.69 -32.38
C GLY A 601 -38.09 -10.82 -33.36
N SER A 602 -38.99 -10.53 -34.30
CA SER A 602 -39.45 -11.47 -35.32
C SER A 602 -39.42 -10.82 -36.71
N PRO A 603 -38.43 -11.14 -37.57
CA PRO A 603 -37.28 -12.02 -37.29
C PRO A 603 -36.31 -11.44 -36.25
N PRO A 604 -35.49 -12.28 -35.58
CA PRO A 604 -34.50 -11.80 -34.60
C PRO A 604 -33.48 -10.85 -35.20
N VAL A 605 -33.17 -9.77 -34.47
CA VAL A 605 -32.15 -8.78 -34.86
C VAL A 605 -31.05 -8.73 -33.81
N ASN A 606 -29.80 -8.83 -34.24
CA ASN A 606 -28.62 -8.71 -33.38
C ASN A 606 -28.21 -7.25 -33.19
N LEU A 607 -27.38 -6.98 -32.18
CA LEU A 607 -26.69 -5.70 -32.02
C LEU A 607 -25.43 -5.73 -32.88
N GLU A 608 -25.44 -5.05 -34.02
CA GLU A 608 -24.35 -5.14 -34.99
C GLU A 608 -23.94 -3.77 -35.52
N PHE A 609 -22.64 -3.51 -35.50
CA PHE A 609 -22.00 -2.42 -36.23
C PHE A 609 -21.29 -3.01 -37.45
N THR A 610 -21.56 -2.47 -38.63
CA THR A 610 -20.82 -2.81 -39.86
C THR A 610 -19.81 -1.71 -40.14
N THR A 611 -18.51 -2.05 -40.09
CA THR A 611 -17.43 -1.09 -40.32
C THR A 611 -17.14 -0.87 -41.79
N ILE A 612 -16.77 0.37 -42.15
CA ILE A 612 -16.33 0.74 -43.50
C ILE A 612 -14.91 0.25 -43.74
N GLY A 613 -14.67 -0.30 -44.94
CA GLY A 613 -13.36 -0.71 -45.44
C GLY A 613 -13.17 -2.23 -45.40
N ASP A 614 -13.31 -2.85 -44.24
CA ASP A 614 -13.19 -4.30 -44.06
C ASP A 614 -14.55 -5.04 -44.10
N GLY A 615 -15.66 -4.30 -44.02
CA GLY A 615 -17.01 -4.87 -44.01
C GLY A 615 -17.28 -5.77 -42.80
N ARG A 616 -16.49 -5.59 -41.74
CA ARG A 616 -16.56 -6.44 -40.56
C ARG A 616 -17.80 -6.10 -39.74
N VAL A 617 -18.53 -7.14 -39.33
CA VAL A 617 -19.63 -7.04 -38.38
C VAL A 617 -19.07 -7.27 -36.98
N VAL A 618 -19.37 -6.35 -36.06
CA VAL A 618 -18.94 -6.40 -34.66
C VAL A 618 -20.08 -6.02 -33.73
N GLU A 619 -20.17 -6.72 -32.61
CA GLU A 619 -21.12 -6.40 -31.55
C GLU A 619 -20.60 -5.22 -30.72
N PRO A 620 -21.36 -4.13 -30.57
CA PRO A 620 -20.99 -3.00 -29.72
C PRO A 620 -21.28 -3.30 -28.24
N LEU A 621 -20.65 -2.55 -27.33
CA LEU A 621 -21.12 -2.46 -25.95
C LEU A 621 -22.49 -1.81 -25.93
N ALA A 622 -23.48 -2.54 -25.41
CA ALA A 622 -24.85 -2.09 -25.30
C ALA A 622 -25.10 -1.40 -23.96
N LEU A 623 -25.50 -0.14 -23.99
CA LEU A 623 -25.87 0.62 -22.80
C LEU A 623 -27.34 1.01 -22.91
N GLY A 624 -28.19 0.40 -22.08
CA GLY A 624 -29.60 0.78 -21.98
C GLY A 624 -29.77 2.24 -21.55
N GLY A 625 -31.00 2.72 -21.65
CA GLY A 625 -31.39 4.07 -21.25
C GLY A 625 -32.69 4.02 -20.47
N THR A 626 -33.05 5.14 -19.86
CA THR A 626 -34.26 5.23 -19.05
C THR A 626 -35.10 6.40 -19.52
N VAL A 627 -36.42 6.24 -19.52
CA VAL A 627 -37.37 7.35 -19.60
C VAL A 627 -37.93 7.61 -18.22
N ILE A 628 -37.73 8.81 -17.70
CA ILE A 628 -38.19 9.18 -16.36
C ILE A 628 -39.57 9.84 -16.47
N ALA A 629 -40.55 9.27 -15.79
CA ALA A 629 -41.90 9.80 -15.74
C ALA A 629 -41.93 11.11 -14.94
N ARG A 630 -42.69 12.08 -15.46
CA ARG A 630 -42.96 13.39 -14.87
C ARG A 630 -44.47 13.60 -14.74
N PRO A 631 -44.93 14.56 -13.92
CA PRO A 631 -46.35 14.82 -13.82
C PRO A 631 -46.94 15.30 -15.15
N ALA A 632 -48.04 14.68 -15.58
CA ALA A 632 -48.79 15.10 -16.76
C ALA A 632 -49.20 16.58 -16.68
N PRO A 633 -49.03 17.37 -17.76
CA PRO A 633 -49.54 18.73 -17.80
C PRO A 633 -51.07 18.74 -17.73
N LEU A 634 -51.65 19.75 -17.06
CA LEU A 634 -53.09 19.95 -17.09
C LEU A 634 -53.48 20.57 -18.44
N PHE A 635 -54.50 20.03 -19.09
CA PHE A 635 -55.00 20.53 -20.36
C PHE A 635 -56.49 20.84 -20.32
N LEU A 636 -56.95 21.66 -21.27
CA LEU A 636 -58.37 21.95 -21.49
C LEU A 636 -58.83 21.21 -22.75
N ARG A 637 -59.79 20.29 -22.64
CA ARG A 637 -60.25 19.49 -23.78
C ARG A 637 -60.88 20.39 -24.85
N GLY A 638 -60.39 20.32 -26.08
CA GLY A 638 -60.75 21.17 -27.21
C GLY A 638 -59.90 22.43 -27.41
N ASP A 639 -58.89 22.69 -26.56
CA ASP A 639 -57.89 23.77 -26.71
C ASP A 639 -56.63 23.21 -27.40
N THR A 640 -56.77 22.89 -28.70
CA THR A 640 -55.77 22.15 -29.48
C THR A 640 -54.50 22.94 -29.75
N ASP A 641 -54.57 24.28 -29.74
CA ASP A 641 -53.41 25.17 -29.86
C ASP A 641 -52.81 25.60 -28.50
N GLN A 642 -53.38 25.10 -27.40
CA GLN A 642 -53.00 25.37 -26.00
C GLN A 642 -53.00 26.86 -25.64
N SER A 643 -53.91 27.65 -26.22
CA SER A 643 -54.07 29.07 -25.88
C SER A 643 -54.62 29.30 -24.47
N GLY A 644 -55.14 28.27 -23.82
CA GLY A 644 -55.79 28.29 -22.51
C GLY A 644 -57.31 28.52 -22.58
N THR A 645 -57.87 28.66 -23.79
CA THR A 645 -59.31 28.87 -24.01
C THR A 645 -59.75 28.32 -25.36
N ILE A 646 -60.88 27.63 -25.41
CA ILE A 646 -61.43 27.11 -26.67
C ILE A 646 -61.94 28.24 -27.56
N GLN A 647 -61.37 28.35 -28.75
CA GLN A 647 -61.55 29.39 -29.75
C GLN A 647 -61.58 28.81 -31.18
N LEU A 648 -61.83 29.66 -32.17
CA LEU A 648 -61.84 29.24 -33.57
C LEU A 648 -60.46 28.76 -34.04
N THR A 649 -59.38 29.27 -33.44
CA THR A 649 -58.01 28.87 -33.81
C THR A 649 -57.74 27.41 -33.50
N ASP A 650 -58.37 26.82 -32.48
CA ASP A 650 -58.26 25.40 -32.16
C ASP A 650 -58.82 24.50 -33.27
N ALA A 651 -60.00 24.84 -33.78
CA ALA A 651 -60.58 24.10 -34.90
C ALA A 651 -59.72 24.25 -36.18
N VAL A 652 -59.13 25.43 -36.40
CA VAL A 652 -58.24 25.65 -37.55
C VAL A 652 -56.94 24.86 -37.40
N PHE A 653 -56.33 24.88 -36.21
CA PHE A 653 -55.11 24.14 -35.90
C PHE A 653 -55.31 22.64 -36.11
N LEU A 654 -56.38 22.09 -35.55
CA LEU A 654 -56.74 20.68 -35.69
C LEU A 654 -56.99 20.27 -37.15
N LEU A 655 -57.74 21.07 -37.91
CA LEU A 655 -58.00 20.77 -39.32
C LEU A 655 -56.74 20.91 -40.20
N ASP A 656 -55.83 21.82 -39.86
CA ASP A 656 -54.53 21.96 -40.54
C ASP A 656 -53.65 20.73 -40.28
N TYR A 657 -53.60 20.25 -39.03
CA TYR A 657 -52.96 18.98 -38.68
C TYR A 657 -53.55 17.81 -39.47
N LEU A 658 -54.87 17.62 -39.46
CA LEU A 658 -55.55 16.48 -40.08
C LEU A 658 -55.44 16.45 -41.61
N PHE A 659 -55.52 17.61 -42.27
CA PHE A 659 -55.71 17.66 -43.73
C PHE A 659 -54.56 18.30 -44.51
N ARG A 660 -53.66 19.02 -43.84
CA ARG A 660 -52.62 19.83 -44.50
C ARG A 660 -51.21 19.49 -44.03
N GLY A 661 -51.05 18.49 -43.17
CA GLY A 661 -49.75 18.16 -42.58
C GLY A 661 -49.24 19.27 -41.66
N GLY A 662 -50.17 19.99 -41.01
CA GLY A 662 -49.86 20.97 -39.98
C GLY A 662 -49.12 20.35 -38.79
N ARG A 663 -48.68 21.21 -37.86
CA ARG A 663 -47.96 20.77 -36.66
C ARG A 663 -48.84 19.82 -35.83
N VAL A 664 -48.24 18.71 -35.35
CA VAL A 664 -48.87 17.79 -34.40
C VAL A 664 -49.24 18.54 -33.12
N PRO A 665 -50.44 18.36 -32.55
CA PRO A 665 -50.80 18.91 -31.24
C PRO A 665 -49.78 18.51 -30.17
N SER A 666 -49.37 19.46 -29.33
CA SER A 666 -48.49 19.16 -28.19
C SER A 666 -49.22 18.48 -27.03
N CYS A 667 -50.53 18.30 -27.13
CA CYS A 667 -51.38 17.55 -26.22
C CYS A 667 -52.51 16.97 -27.07
N GLU A 668 -52.39 15.69 -27.37
CA GLU A 668 -53.31 14.95 -28.24
C GLU A 668 -54.69 14.77 -27.56
N ASP A 669 -54.72 14.65 -26.22
CA ASP A 669 -55.98 14.64 -25.46
C ASP A 669 -56.77 15.95 -25.57
N ALA A 670 -56.07 17.09 -25.73
CA ALA A 670 -56.75 18.35 -25.99
C ALA A 670 -57.36 18.38 -27.40
N ALA A 671 -56.78 17.65 -28.35
CA ALA A 671 -57.23 17.55 -29.73
C ALA A 671 -58.38 16.56 -29.93
N ASP A 672 -58.47 15.50 -29.12
CA ASP A 672 -59.66 14.65 -29.01
C ASP A 672 -60.73 15.36 -28.15
N ALA A 673 -61.42 16.31 -28.80
CA ALA A 673 -62.43 17.13 -28.16
C ALA A 673 -63.66 16.30 -27.74
N ASN A 674 -63.88 15.15 -28.39
CA ASN A 674 -65.04 14.31 -28.22
C ASN A 674 -64.80 13.09 -27.31
N ASP A 675 -63.54 12.83 -26.96
CA ASP A 675 -63.05 11.83 -25.98
C ASP A 675 -63.45 10.42 -26.40
N ASP A 676 -63.16 10.07 -27.65
CA ASP A 676 -63.37 8.73 -28.20
C ASP A 676 -62.06 7.97 -28.48
N GLY A 677 -60.93 8.56 -28.11
CA GLY A 677 -59.58 8.00 -28.26
C GLY A 677 -59.06 8.13 -29.69
N SER A 678 -59.62 9.02 -30.52
CA SER A 678 -59.20 9.22 -31.90
C SER A 678 -59.28 10.69 -32.29
N ILE A 679 -58.18 11.24 -32.79
CA ILE A 679 -58.17 12.62 -33.32
C ILE A 679 -58.65 12.57 -34.78
N ASP A 680 -59.89 13.01 -35.03
CA ASP A 680 -60.43 13.07 -36.39
C ASP A 680 -61.32 14.32 -36.65
N ILE A 681 -62.01 14.33 -37.80
CA ILE A 681 -62.83 15.48 -38.20
C ILE A 681 -64.00 15.73 -37.24
N SER A 682 -64.46 14.71 -36.51
CA SER A 682 -65.57 14.81 -35.57
C SER A 682 -65.23 15.71 -34.38
N ASP A 683 -63.97 15.77 -33.96
CA ASP A 683 -63.47 16.68 -32.92
C ASP A 683 -63.53 18.13 -33.39
N GLY A 684 -63.07 18.39 -34.61
CA GLY A 684 -63.16 19.72 -35.23
C GLY A 684 -64.62 20.18 -35.37
N ILE A 685 -65.53 19.26 -35.72
CA ILE A 685 -66.98 19.52 -35.77
C ILE A 685 -67.51 19.85 -34.38
N LEU A 686 -67.08 19.12 -33.33
CA LEU A 686 -67.50 19.37 -31.95
C LEU A 686 -67.08 20.75 -31.48
N ILE A 687 -65.81 21.14 -31.68
CA ILE A 687 -65.28 22.46 -31.33
C ILE A 687 -66.10 23.56 -32.02
N LEU A 688 -66.32 23.45 -33.34
CA LEU A 688 -67.08 24.45 -34.10
C LEU A 688 -68.56 24.54 -33.68
N ARG A 689 -69.20 23.41 -33.38
CA ARG A 689 -70.59 23.38 -32.90
C ARG A 689 -70.73 24.00 -31.51
N PHE A 690 -69.79 23.72 -30.62
CA PHE A 690 -69.73 24.33 -29.30
C PHE A 690 -69.62 25.86 -29.40
N LEU A 691 -68.73 26.37 -30.27
CA LEU A 691 -68.48 27.80 -30.44
C LEU A 691 -69.65 28.58 -31.07
N PHE A 692 -70.26 28.05 -32.15
CA PHE A 692 -71.20 28.83 -32.96
C PHE A 692 -72.67 28.43 -32.82
N SER A 693 -72.95 27.21 -32.36
CA SER A 693 -74.31 26.65 -32.37
C SER A 693 -74.81 26.26 -30.97
N GLY A 694 -74.03 26.51 -29.92
CA GLY A 694 -74.36 26.09 -28.55
C GLY A 694 -74.48 24.56 -28.42
N GLY A 695 -73.72 23.81 -29.22
CA GLY A 695 -73.69 22.35 -29.20
C GLY A 695 -73.16 21.78 -27.89
N ASN A 696 -73.01 20.44 -27.86
CA ASN A 696 -72.45 19.75 -26.68
C ASN A 696 -71.10 20.37 -26.31
N ARG A 697 -70.90 20.61 -25.02
CA ARG A 697 -69.60 21.05 -24.49
C ARG A 697 -68.60 19.91 -24.64
N PRO A 698 -67.30 20.20 -24.81
CA PRO A 698 -66.25 19.18 -24.68
C PRO A 698 -66.40 18.45 -23.36
N ARG A 699 -66.00 17.17 -23.35
CA ARG A 699 -65.99 16.37 -22.13
C ARG A 699 -64.91 16.87 -21.17
N ALA A 700 -64.91 16.33 -19.95
CA ALA A 700 -63.87 16.66 -19.00
C ALA A 700 -62.50 16.28 -19.57
N PRO A 701 -61.43 17.07 -19.36
CA PRO A 701 -61.37 18.29 -18.55
C PRO A 701 -61.88 19.57 -19.27
N PHE A 702 -63.03 20.07 -18.84
CA PHE A 702 -63.64 21.34 -19.24
C PHE A 702 -64.67 21.77 -18.17
N PRO A 703 -64.86 23.06 -17.81
CA PRO A 703 -64.25 24.28 -18.36
C PRO A 703 -62.92 24.69 -17.69
N ARG A 704 -62.35 23.85 -16.84
CA ARG A 704 -61.05 24.08 -16.22
C ARG A 704 -60.10 23.01 -16.70
N ALA A 705 -58.84 23.39 -16.88
CA ALA A 705 -57.80 22.45 -17.19
C ALA A 705 -57.70 21.38 -16.09
N GLY A 706 -57.48 20.14 -16.50
CA GLY A 706 -57.47 18.97 -15.65
C GLY A 706 -56.63 17.87 -16.27
N ARG A 707 -56.62 16.71 -15.62
CA ARG A 707 -56.03 15.49 -16.17
C ARG A 707 -57.03 14.79 -17.06
N ASP A 708 -56.55 13.97 -17.97
CA ASP A 708 -57.40 12.97 -18.59
C ASP A 708 -57.86 11.95 -17.54
N LEU A 709 -59.12 11.54 -17.64
CA LEU A 709 -59.72 10.50 -16.80
C LEU A 709 -60.12 9.27 -17.62
N THR A 710 -60.00 9.34 -18.94
CA THR A 710 -60.18 8.21 -19.84
C THR A 710 -58.83 7.66 -20.25
N GLU A 711 -58.76 6.34 -20.38
CA GLU A 711 -57.55 5.65 -20.79
C GLU A 711 -57.62 5.38 -22.29
N ASP A 712 -56.68 5.93 -23.04
CA ASP A 712 -56.47 5.67 -24.47
C ASP A 712 -54.98 5.84 -24.83
N ASN A 713 -54.67 5.91 -26.12
CA ASN A 713 -53.29 6.01 -26.62
C ASN A 713 -52.88 7.45 -26.97
N LEU A 714 -53.70 8.44 -26.62
CA LEU A 714 -53.39 9.86 -26.77
C LEU A 714 -52.75 10.36 -25.49
N GLY A 715 -52.01 11.46 -25.61
CA GLY A 715 -51.24 11.98 -24.49
C GLY A 715 -50.84 13.44 -24.59
N CYS A 716 -50.40 13.96 -23.45
CA CYS A 716 -49.82 15.28 -23.24
C CYS A 716 -48.60 15.14 -22.34
#